data_AF-K0RXT3-F1
#
_entry.id   AF-K0RXT3-F1
#
_cell.length_a   1.000
_cell.length_b   1.000
_cell.length_c   1.000
_cell.angle_alpha   90.00
_cell.angle_beta   90.00
_cell.angle_gamma   90.00
#
_symmetry.space_group_name_H-M   'P 1'
#
loop_
_entity.id
_entity.type
_entity.pdbx_description
1 polymer ?
#
loop_
_entity_poly.entity_id
_entity_poly.type
_entity_poly.pdbx_seq_one_letter_code
_entity_poly.pdbx_strand_id
1 'polypeptide(L)'
;MSEMKLEPVDLTDEVQGANDRNDVDVKTIIQRKASTKRMRTELEGELSLEQFRISPTYCRIPASSVAALCGLNPFSNLPQLLFELVYQTYLGQLLLQTDATALGLSVVGADYERENMLHTASVASKETKDLVKYALEVGDGKRKIDSLEEVHSLQKKIEVQATKAQATGKLSKRQVANLVDQTRGHISTGFGTSHEDDALDIYEKRMGCKVRERNECFFEWRFRRRDAENPHGVTAEPIGKATRKACAHHLAPELNVLDAEQDRKPIGGADGEKEKPFFRIVGAIDGVRDELYLDSSEPKTSGDENKLSDNKQATSPPNPEKSAKDTASGQPDKLLAEGEMDCVKQSRLTAEQQARIEKNRSNALRIRKQKQAMARMAEEDDWALRPIIVECKHRMSSAKIPPPLYDQIQTCIYCNMYQVNDADLIQVIRGKTNETSSVRDKEIKIEITRISLSDPIHNHKFHWRETLLPRLASFVDAVYRIRADDSKRYRLIMALAQMEHEELCNKAEEESWSLLLKECPWLMDCDASWPLSSAAARPHAKQRLLEGYPPQNLSTRLDWSSFLEPRLEPVQFLTAGWVRIILRTDPENWDRTNCHGNLPLPFRAPKGPKAVKEYFFYLGSQPGDSHTVPHFGVFGVDGF
;
A
#
# COMPACT_ATOMS: atom_id res chain seq x y z
N MET A 1 -30.02 -7.49 -39.87
CA MET A 1 -28.62 -7.02 -39.85
C MET A 1 -27.75 -8.25 -39.61
N SER A 2 -27.07 -8.70 -40.66
CA SER A 2 -26.35 -9.97 -40.74
C SER A 2 -25.04 -9.92 -39.97
N GLU A 3 -24.88 -10.81 -39.00
CA GLU A 3 -23.60 -11.08 -38.32
C GLU A 3 -22.55 -11.57 -39.32
N MET A 4 -21.48 -10.80 -39.48
CA MET A 4 -20.27 -11.21 -40.18
C MET A 4 -19.43 -12.05 -39.20
N LYS A 5 -19.54 -13.38 -39.31
CA LYS A 5 -18.59 -14.31 -38.68
C LYS A 5 -17.28 -14.26 -39.48
N LEU A 6 -16.23 -13.72 -38.88
CA LEU A 6 -14.86 -13.86 -39.39
C LEU A 6 -14.32 -15.20 -38.90
N GLU A 7 -14.13 -16.15 -39.82
CA GLU A 7 -13.41 -17.38 -39.52
C GLU A 7 -11.90 -17.15 -39.47
N PRO A 8 -11.17 -17.84 -38.58
CA PRO A 8 -9.71 -17.75 -38.51
C PRO A 8 -9.10 -18.45 -39.74
N VAL A 9 -8.41 -17.67 -40.58
CA VAL A 9 -7.63 -18.21 -41.69
C VAL A 9 -6.34 -18.83 -41.13
N ASP A 10 -6.19 -20.14 -41.28
CA ASP A 10 -4.95 -20.87 -41.03
C ASP A 10 -3.95 -20.56 -42.15
N LEU A 11 -2.86 -19.85 -41.83
CA LEU A 11 -1.90 -19.28 -42.78
C LEU A 11 -0.57 -20.05 -42.82
N THR A 12 -0.63 -21.38 -42.70
CA THR A 12 0.56 -22.24 -42.76
C THR A 12 0.90 -22.77 -44.17
N ASP A 13 0.02 -22.60 -45.17
CA ASP A 13 0.18 -23.23 -46.50
C ASP A 13 0.60 -22.32 -47.67
N GLU A 14 0.91 -21.03 -47.47
CA GLU A 14 1.25 -20.09 -48.56
C GLU A 14 2.72 -19.61 -48.59
N VAL A 15 3.72 -20.51 -48.44
CA VAL A 15 5.14 -20.16 -48.66
C VAL A 15 5.88 -21.07 -49.64
N GLN A 16 5.21 -22.03 -50.29
CA GLN A 16 5.85 -22.92 -51.28
C GLN A 16 5.17 -22.87 -52.64
N GLY A 17 5.32 -21.75 -53.36
CA GLY A 17 4.83 -21.69 -54.74
C GLY A 17 4.80 -20.31 -55.38
N ALA A 18 5.88 -19.53 -55.29
CA ALA A 18 5.99 -18.26 -56.02
C ALA A 18 7.43 -17.96 -56.43
N ASN A 19 7.99 -18.82 -57.29
CA ASN A 19 9.06 -18.40 -58.19
C ASN A 19 8.41 -17.92 -59.48
N ASP A 20 8.81 -16.72 -59.91
CA ASP A 20 8.46 -16.06 -61.15
C ASP A 20 7.09 -15.36 -61.20
N ARG A 21 7.18 -14.03 -61.14
CA ARG A 21 6.13 -13.02 -61.39
C ARG A 21 5.18 -12.73 -60.23
N ASN A 22 5.69 -11.98 -59.26
CA ASN A 22 5.09 -10.70 -58.87
C ASN A 22 5.96 -10.09 -57.78
N ASP A 23 6.66 -9.01 -58.12
CA ASP A 23 7.30 -8.08 -57.19
C ASP A 23 6.20 -7.29 -56.45
N VAL A 24 5.27 -8.02 -55.82
CA VAL A 24 4.33 -7.46 -54.85
C VAL A 24 5.19 -7.15 -53.64
N ASP A 25 5.62 -5.90 -53.65
CA ASP A 25 6.46 -5.21 -52.71
C ASP A 25 6.33 -5.75 -51.29
N VAL A 26 7.34 -6.54 -50.88
CA VAL A 26 7.48 -7.07 -49.52
C VAL A 26 7.40 -5.95 -48.49
N LYS A 27 7.77 -4.71 -48.84
CA LYS A 27 7.60 -3.54 -47.97
C LYS A 27 6.13 -3.20 -47.73
N THR A 28 5.26 -3.33 -48.74
CA THR A 28 3.82 -3.13 -48.60
C THR A 28 3.18 -4.17 -47.67
N ILE A 29 3.63 -5.43 -47.71
CA ILE A 29 3.16 -6.48 -46.79
C ILE A 29 3.64 -6.22 -45.36
N ILE A 30 4.91 -5.82 -45.18
CA ILE A 30 5.46 -5.45 -43.86
C ILE A 30 4.74 -4.22 -43.29
N GLN A 31 4.50 -3.19 -44.12
CA GLN A 31 3.74 -1.99 -43.72
C GLN A 31 2.30 -2.33 -43.34
N ARG A 32 1.62 -3.20 -44.10
CA ARG A 32 0.28 -3.68 -43.75
C ARG A 32 0.29 -4.47 -42.44
N LYS A 33 1.23 -5.40 -42.24
CA LYS A 33 1.35 -6.16 -40.98
C LYS A 33 1.65 -5.25 -39.78
N ALA A 34 2.51 -4.25 -39.94
CA ALA A 34 2.81 -3.26 -38.90
C ALA A 34 1.58 -2.37 -38.60
N SER A 35 0.86 -1.93 -39.62
CA SER A 35 -0.38 -1.15 -39.49
C SER A 35 -1.51 -1.95 -38.83
N THR A 36 -1.72 -3.20 -39.22
CA THR A 36 -2.71 -4.09 -38.59
C THR A 36 -2.33 -4.42 -37.15
N LYS A 37 -1.05 -4.67 -36.84
CA LYS A 37 -0.57 -4.86 -35.46
C LYS A 37 -0.83 -3.61 -34.62
N ARG A 38 -0.55 -2.41 -35.17
CA ARG A 38 -0.80 -1.13 -34.51
C ARG A 38 -2.28 -0.88 -34.26
N MET A 39 -3.15 -1.07 -35.26
CA MET A 39 -4.61 -0.91 -35.09
C MET A 39 -5.18 -1.91 -34.08
N ARG A 40 -4.66 -3.15 -34.06
CA ARG A 40 -5.06 -4.15 -33.06
C ARG A 40 -4.63 -3.74 -31.66
N THR A 41 -3.40 -3.23 -31.48
CA THR A 41 -2.94 -2.70 -30.20
C THR A 41 -3.74 -1.47 -29.75
N GLU A 42 -4.14 -0.59 -30.67
CA GLU A 42 -4.97 0.58 -30.38
C GLU A 42 -6.38 0.16 -29.94
N LEU A 43 -7.04 -0.76 -30.67
CA LEU A 43 -8.38 -1.25 -30.33
C LEU A 43 -8.40 -2.08 -29.04
N GLU A 44 -7.38 -2.93 -28.83
CA GLU A 44 -7.18 -3.67 -27.58
C GLU A 44 -6.87 -2.70 -26.42
N GLY A 45 -6.19 -1.59 -26.71
CA GLY A 45 -5.94 -0.51 -25.76
C GLY A 45 -7.21 0.18 -25.31
N GLU A 46 -8.09 0.58 -26.24
CA GLU A 46 -9.37 1.24 -25.92
C GLU A 46 -10.31 0.34 -25.10
N LEU A 47 -10.48 -0.92 -25.51
CA LEU A 47 -11.27 -1.89 -24.75
C LEU A 47 -10.69 -2.13 -23.34
N SER A 48 -9.35 -2.14 -23.23
CA SER A 48 -8.65 -2.27 -21.95
C SER A 48 -8.80 -1.02 -21.07
N LEU A 49 -8.91 0.18 -21.65
CA LEU A 49 -9.11 1.43 -20.91
C LEU A 49 -10.52 1.54 -20.35
N GLU A 50 -11.54 1.21 -21.14
CA GLU A 50 -12.91 1.21 -20.64
C GLU A 50 -13.07 0.18 -19.53
N GLN A 51 -12.48 -1.00 -19.70
CA GLN A 51 -12.43 -1.99 -18.62
C GLN A 51 -11.68 -1.47 -17.39
N PHE A 52 -10.55 -0.78 -17.54
CA PHE A 52 -9.82 -0.20 -16.41
C PHE A 52 -10.63 0.86 -15.66
N ARG A 53 -11.42 1.66 -16.36
CA ARG A 53 -12.29 2.70 -15.79
C ARG A 53 -13.36 2.12 -14.88
N ILE A 54 -13.96 1.01 -15.31
CA ILE A 54 -15.06 0.36 -14.58
C ILE A 54 -14.62 -0.76 -13.65
N SER A 55 -13.43 -1.34 -13.86
CA SER A 55 -13.00 -2.53 -13.13
C SER A 55 -12.43 -2.17 -11.75
N PRO A 56 -13.00 -2.75 -10.68
CA PRO A 56 -12.60 -2.45 -9.32
C PRO A 56 -11.38 -3.28 -8.87
N THR A 57 -10.44 -3.62 -9.76
CA THR A 57 -9.41 -4.65 -9.46
C THR A 57 -7.97 -4.17 -9.44
N TYR A 58 -7.75 -2.90 -9.78
CA TYR A 58 -6.43 -2.36 -10.05
C TYR A 58 -5.88 -1.43 -8.97
N CYS A 59 -6.59 -1.21 -7.86
CA CYS A 59 -6.11 -0.34 -6.80
C CYS A 59 -5.08 -1.07 -5.92
N ARG A 60 -3.83 -0.59 -5.94
CA ARG A 60 -2.69 -1.08 -5.15
C ARG A 60 -2.24 0.00 -4.18
N ILE A 61 -2.40 -0.27 -2.89
CA ILE A 61 -2.18 0.70 -1.82
C ILE A 61 -0.89 0.34 -1.08
N PRO A 62 0.14 1.22 -1.07
CA PRO A 62 1.29 1.02 -0.21
C PRO A 62 0.88 0.99 1.27
N ALA A 63 1.45 0.07 2.05
CA ALA A 63 1.18 -0.05 3.49
C ALA A 63 1.43 1.27 4.23
N SER A 64 2.47 2.01 3.83
CA SER A 64 2.82 3.35 4.33
C SER A 64 1.73 4.40 4.05
N SER A 65 0.90 4.20 3.03
CA SER A 65 -0.15 5.15 2.63
C SER A 65 -1.50 4.88 3.30
N VAL A 66 -1.69 3.71 3.93
CA VAL A 66 -2.99 3.35 4.54
C VAL A 66 -3.42 4.35 5.62
N ALA A 67 -2.50 4.77 6.47
CA ALA A 67 -2.80 5.77 7.51
C ALA A 67 -3.30 7.09 6.89
N ALA A 68 -2.69 7.54 5.79
CA ALA A 68 -3.14 8.72 5.06
C ALA A 68 -4.56 8.53 4.51
N LEU A 69 -4.78 7.43 3.78
CA LEU A 69 -6.09 7.12 3.17
C LEU A 69 -7.22 6.96 4.18
N CYS A 70 -6.91 6.63 5.44
CA CYS A 70 -7.87 6.54 6.53
C CYS A 70 -8.04 7.86 7.33
N GLY A 71 -7.38 8.94 6.90
CA GLY A 71 -7.42 10.26 7.55
C GLY A 71 -6.63 10.34 8.86
N LEU A 72 -5.60 9.49 9.03
CA LEU A 72 -4.80 9.35 10.26
C LEU A 72 -3.32 9.74 10.06
N ASN A 73 -3.01 10.41 8.95
CA ASN A 73 -1.70 11.03 8.69
C ASN A 73 -1.88 12.52 8.36
N PRO A 74 -1.52 13.46 9.26
CA PRO A 74 -1.71 14.89 9.04
C PRO A 74 -0.66 15.52 8.12
N PHE A 75 0.29 14.75 7.61
CA PHE A 75 1.38 15.25 6.76
C PHE A 75 1.21 14.85 5.28
N SER A 76 0.19 14.03 4.97
CA SER A 76 -0.04 13.54 3.62
C SER A 76 -0.91 14.50 2.79
N ASN A 77 -0.55 14.70 1.52
CA ASN A 77 -1.40 15.35 0.54
C ASN A 77 -2.40 14.32 -0.04
N LEU A 78 -3.60 14.24 0.54
CA LEU A 78 -4.61 13.26 0.12
C LEU A 78 -5.11 13.47 -1.31
N PRO A 79 -5.37 14.70 -1.81
CA PRO A 79 -5.69 14.91 -3.22
C PRO A 79 -4.64 14.36 -4.19
N GLN A 80 -3.35 14.54 -3.88
CA GLN A 80 -2.26 13.99 -4.68
C GLN A 80 -2.24 12.45 -4.64
N LEU A 81 -2.41 11.87 -3.45
CA LEU A 81 -2.47 10.41 -3.29
C LEU A 81 -3.71 9.81 -3.99
N LEU A 82 -4.84 10.51 -3.97
CA LEU A 82 -6.04 10.13 -4.72
C LEU A 82 -5.76 10.10 -6.22
N PHE A 83 -5.12 11.15 -6.75
CA PHE A 83 -4.74 11.23 -8.15
C PHE A 83 -3.85 10.07 -8.59
N GLU A 84 -2.87 9.71 -7.77
CA GLU A 84 -1.99 8.57 -8.05
C GLU A 84 -2.74 7.24 -8.07
N LEU A 85 -3.71 7.04 -7.19
CA LEU A 85 -4.54 5.83 -7.18
C LEU A 85 -5.52 5.80 -8.37
N VAL A 86 -6.02 6.95 -8.81
CA VAL A 86 -6.89 7.05 -10.00
C VAL A 86 -6.12 6.64 -11.26
N TYR A 87 -4.91 7.16 -11.44
CA TYR A 87 -4.04 6.93 -12.61
C TYR A 87 -2.93 5.91 -12.39
N GLN A 88 -3.11 5.01 -11.42
CA GLN A 88 -2.16 3.96 -11.12
C GLN A 88 -2.04 2.96 -12.27
N THR A 89 -0.88 2.29 -12.38
CA THR A 89 -0.55 1.25 -13.38
C THR A 89 -0.36 1.80 -14.79
N TYR A 90 0.09 0.94 -15.72
CA TYR A 90 0.25 1.30 -17.13
C TYR A 90 -1.04 1.84 -17.76
N LEU A 91 -2.19 1.18 -17.51
CA LEU A 91 -3.48 1.61 -18.05
C LEU A 91 -3.93 2.96 -17.46
N GLY A 92 -3.65 3.20 -16.18
CA GLY A 92 -3.92 4.50 -15.57
C GLY A 92 -3.05 5.62 -16.16
N GLN A 93 -1.80 5.35 -16.53
CA GLN A 93 -0.96 6.33 -17.22
C GLN A 93 -1.44 6.61 -18.65
N LEU A 94 -1.92 5.61 -19.38
CA LEU A 94 -2.58 5.81 -20.68
C LEU A 94 -3.87 6.64 -20.55
N LEU A 95 -4.67 6.37 -19.52
CA LEU A 95 -5.86 7.16 -19.22
C LEU A 95 -5.49 8.62 -18.91
N LEU A 96 -4.45 8.84 -18.10
CA LEU A 96 -3.96 10.17 -17.80
C LEU A 96 -3.49 10.92 -19.05
N GLN A 97 -2.76 10.27 -19.96
CA GLN A 97 -2.34 10.89 -21.22
C GLN A 97 -3.53 11.30 -22.07
N THR A 98 -4.56 10.46 -22.12
CA THR A 98 -5.82 10.74 -22.84
C THR A 98 -6.53 11.94 -22.23
N ASP A 99 -6.71 11.94 -20.90
CA ASP A 99 -7.39 13.02 -20.18
C ASP A 99 -6.60 14.33 -20.24
N ALA A 100 -5.27 14.28 -20.12
CA ALA A 100 -4.40 15.44 -20.26
C ALA A 100 -4.51 16.04 -21.68
N THR A 101 -4.48 15.20 -22.71
CA THR A 101 -4.66 15.63 -24.11
C THR A 101 -6.03 16.30 -24.30
N ALA A 102 -7.09 15.73 -23.74
CA ALA A 102 -8.44 16.31 -23.80
C ALA A 102 -8.53 17.70 -23.11
N LEU A 103 -7.64 17.97 -22.15
CA LEU A 103 -7.54 19.25 -21.45
C LEU A 103 -6.50 20.21 -22.04
N GLY A 104 -5.83 19.83 -23.14
CA GLY A 104 -4.74 20.62 -23.72
C GLY A 104 -3.50 20.69 -22.82
N LEU A 105 -3.28 19.66 -22.01
CA LEU A 105 -2.16 19.51 -21.09
C LEU A 105 -1.17 18.46 -21.61
N SER A 106 0.11 18.67 -21.35
CA SER A 106 1.15 17.66 -21.58
C SER A 106 1.50 16.93 -20.29
N VAL A 107 1.62 15.60 -20.37
CA VAL A 107 2.09 14.77 -19.26
C VAL A 107 3.61 14.76 -19.26
N VAL A 108 4.17 15.05 -18.09
CA VAL A 108 5.61 15.11 -17.87
C VAL A 108 6.04 13.88 -17.07
N GLY A 109 7.06 13.16 -17.55
CA GLY A 109 7.62 11.99 -16.87
C GLY A 109 8.72 12.33 -15.85
N ALA A 110 9.10 11.36 -15.02
CA ALA A 110 10.11 11.52 -13.97
C ALA A 110 11.49 11.99 -14.50
N ASP A 111 11.88 11.54 -15.69
CA ASP A 111 13.14 11.97 -16.33
C ASP A 111 13.13 13.48 -16.62
N TYR A 112 12.00 13.99 -17.10
CA TYR A 112 11.84 15.42 -17.32
C TYR A 112 11.86 16.18 -15.99
N GLU A 113 11.25 15.67 -14.92
CA GLU A 113 11.32 16.33 -13.62
C GLU A 113 12.76 16.44 -13.13
N ARG A 114 13.54 15.37 -13.31
CA ARG A 114 14.97 15.34 -13.02
C ARG A 114 15.73 16.37 -13.84
N GLU A 115 15.47 16.44 -15.14
CA GLU A 115 16.05 17.43 -16.04
C GLU A 115 15.65 18.86 -15.66
N ASN A 116 14.38 19.07 -15.30
CA ASN A 116 13.85 20.36 -14.87
C ASN A 116 14.45 20.81 -13.53
N MET A 117 14.68 19.90 -12.60
CA MET A 117 15.42 20.17 -11.35
C MET A 117 16.86 20.61 -11.68
N LEU A 118 17.56 19.86 -12.54
CA LEU A 118 18.93 20.21 -12.97
C LEU A 118 18.98 21.52 -13.74
N HIS A 119 17.97 21.81 -14.56
CA HIS A 119 17.83 23.05 -15.30
C HIS A 119 17.61 24.23 -14.33
N THR A 120 16.62 24.13 -13.43
CA THR A 120 16.34 25.14 -12.40
C THR A 120 17.57 25.40 -11.54
N ALA A 121 18.27 24.34 -11.14
CA ALA A 121 19.53 24.45 -10.43
C ALA A 121 20.62 25.15 -11.26
N SER A 122 20.72 24.85 -12.56
CA SER A 122 21.68 25.51 -13.47
C SER A 122 21.41 27.00 -13.67
N VAL A 123 20.13 27.40 -13.68
CA VAL A 123 19.71 28.81 -13.73
C VAL A 123 20.17 29.54 -12.47
N ALA A 124 20.10 28.89 -11.31
CA ALA A 124 20.65 29.45 -10.07
C ALA A 124 22.17 29.63 -10.14
N SER A 125 22.91 28.52 -10.31
CA SER A 125 24.36 28.52 -10.48
C SER A 125 24.90 27.14 -10.89
N LYS A 126 26.14 27.08 -11.39
CA LYS A 126 26.85 25.81 -11.63
C LYS A 126 26.98 24.98 -10.34
N GLU A 127 27.33 25.64 -9.24
CA GLU A 127 27.47 25.00 -7.92
C GLU A 127 26.15 24.36 -7.45
N THR A 128 25.01 25.06 -7.60
CA THR A 128 23.69 24.52 -7.28
C THR A 128 23.39 23.28 -8.12
N LYS A 129 23.68 23.30 -9.43
CA LYS A 129 23.49 22.14 -10.32
C LYS A 129 24.28 20.93 -9.84
N ASP A 130 25.55 21.13 -9.45
CA ASP A 130 26.41 20.05 -8.98
C ASP A 130 25.91 19.46 -7.65
N LEU A 131 25.43 20.31 -6.72
CA LEU A 131 24.81 19.86 -5.46
C LEU A 131 23.50 19.08 -5.70
N VAL A 132 22.65 19.54 -6.61
CA VAL A 132 21.39 18.86 -6.96
C VAL A 132 21.66 17.54 -7.66
N LYS A 133 22.66 17.48 -8.54
CA LYS A 133 23.13 16.22 -9.15
C LYS A 133 23.59 15.22 -8.09
N TYR A 134 24.37 15.68 -7.10
CA TYR A 134 24.78 14.85 -5.97
C TYR A 134 23.59 14.33 -5.18
N ALA A 135 22.61 15.19 -4.87
CA ALA A 135 21.38 14.80 -4.17
C ALA A 135 20.58 13.73 -4.92
N LEU A 136 20.47 13.85 -6.25
CA LEU A 136 19.81 12.87 -7.10
C LEU A 136 20.58 11.54 -7.14
N GLU A 137 21.91 11.58 -7.20
CA GLU A 137 22.75 10.36 -7.14
C GLU A 137 22.62 9.64 -5.80
N VAL A 138 22.41 10.37 -4.69
CA VAL A 138 22.13 9.79 -3.37
C VAL A 138 20.73 9.16 -3.34
N GLY A 139 19.71 9.85 -3.86
CA GLY A 139 18.36 9.31 -3.94
C GLY A 139 18.25 8.05 -4.82
N ASP A 140 19.09 7.95 -5.85
CA ASP A 140 19.20 6.77 -6.71
C ASP A 140 20.01 5.61 -6.07
N GLY A 141 20.61 5.82 -4.88
CA GLY A 141 21.53 4.86 -4.26
C GLY A 141 22.90 4.72 -4.95
N LYS A 142 23.23 5.61 -5.89
CA LYS A 142 24.53 5.64 -6.60
C LYS A 142 25.64 6.23 -5.74
N ARG A 143 25.29 7.02 -4.73
CA ARG A 143 26.21 7.53 -3.71
C ARG A 143 25.67 7.29 -2.32
N LYS A 144 26.56 6.95 -1.40
CA LYS A 144 26.28 6.87 0.03
C LYS A 144 26.74 8.16 0.71
N ILE A 145 25.88 8.73 1.56
CA ILE A 145 26.23 9.81 2.48
C ILE A 145 26.45 9.16 3.84
N ASP A 146 27.59 9.38 4.49
CA ASP A 146 27.93 8.62 5.70
C ASP A 146 27.41 9.24 7.02
N SER A 147 26.93 10.49 7.00
CA SER A 147 26.46 11.16 8.23
C SER A 147 25.30 12.12 8.03
N LEU A 148 24.55 12.36 9.12
CA LEU A 148 23.48 13.37 9.12
C LEU A 148 24.02 14.79 8.98
N GLU A 149 25.25 15.07 9.44
CA GLU A 149 25.88 16.37 9.24
C GLU A 149 26.07 16.65 7.76
N GLU A 150 26.49 15.65 6.99
CA GLU A 150 26.65 15.78 5.54
C GLU A 150 25.29 15.98 4.87
N VAL A 151 24.25 15.22 5.27
CA VAL A 151 22.86 15.44 4.81
C VAL A 151 22.42 16.89 5.06
N HIS A 152 22.56 17.38 6.29
CA HIS A 152 22.16 18.73 6.66
C HIS A 152 23.01 19.80 5.96
N SER A 153 24.32 19.56 5.81
CA SER A 153 25.23 20.46 5.10
C SER A 153 24.85 20.56 3.63
N LEU A 154 24.54 19.44 2.98
CA LEU A 154 24.08 19.40 1.59
C LEU A 154 22.74 20.13 1.42
N GLN A 155 21.75 19.83 2.26
CA GLN A 155 20.44 20.50 2.26
C GLN A 155 20.59 22.01 2.46
N LYS A 156 21.38 22.44 3.46
CA LYS A 156 21.62 23.86 3.76
C LYS A 156 22.37 24.57 2.63
N LYS A 157 23.36 23.92 2.00
CA LYS A 157 24.07 24.50 0.85
C LYS A 157 23.13 24.73 -0.33
N ILE A 158 22.27 23.75 -0.65
CA ILE A 158 21.26 23.90 -1.70
C ILE A 158 20.31 25.05 -1.37
N GLU A 159 19.79 25.11 -0.15
CA GLU A 159 18.88 26.17 0.31
C GLU A 159 19.51 27.57 0.23
N VAL A 160 20.74 27.73 0.73
CA VAL A 160 21.47 29.01 0.69
C VAL A 160 21.70 29.46 -0.75
N GLN A 161 22.14 28.57 -1.64
CA GLN A 161 22.39 28.91 -3.04
C GLN A 161 21.08 29.22 -3.79
N ALA A 162 20.01 28.47 -3.53
CA ALA A 162 18.70 28.73 -4.11
C ALA A 162 18.12 30.07 -3.64
N THR A 163 18.24 30.39 -2.35
CA THR A 163 17.81 31.68 -1.78
C THR A 163 18.63 32.85 -2.31
N LYS A 164 19.94 32.67 -2.50
CA LYS A 164 20.80 33.66 -3.17
C LYS A 164 20.33 33.91 -4.60
N ALA A 165 20.01 32.84 -5.35
CA ALA A 165 19.47 32.97 -6.70
C ALA A 165 18.12 33.72 -6.72
N GLN A 166 17.25 33.47 -5.73
CA GLN A 166 16.02 34.23 -5.55
C GLN A 166 16.27 35.70 -5.26
N ALA A 167 17.19 36.03 -4.35
CA ALA A 167 17.53 37.43 -4.05
C ALA A 167 18.06 38.18 -5.28
N THR A 168 18.71 37.47 -6.20
CA THR A 168 19.16 38.02 -7.49
C THR A 168 18.08 38.03 -8.59
N GLY A 169 16.87 37.55 -8.31
CA GLY A 169 15.77 37.46 -9.28
C GLY A 169 15.92 36.34 -10.32
N LYS A 170 16.91 35.45 -10.18
CA LYS A 170 17.11 34.31 -11.09
C LYS A 170 16.09 33.20 -10.90
N LEU A 171 15.63 33.02 -9.66
CA LEU A 171 14.60 32.06 -9.30
C LEU A 171 13.45 32.77 -8.59
N SER A 172 12.22 32.31 -8.80
CA SER A 172 11.08 32.72 -7.99
C SER A 172 11.12 32.06 -6.61
N LYS A 173 10.42 32.65 -5.64
CA LYS A 173 10.26 32.06 -4.29
C LYS A 173 9.75 30.62 -4.35
N ARG A 174 8.80 30.37 -5.25
CA ARG A 174 8.21 29.06 -5.48
C ARG A 174 9.20 28.06 -6.07
N GLN A 175 10.00 28.48 -7.06
CA GLN A 175 11.05 27.63 -7.64
C GLN A 175 12.08 27.23 -6.58
N VAL A 176 12.44 28.13 -5.67
CA VAL A 176 13.31 27.80 -4.53
C VAL A 176 12.67 26.75 -3.63
N ALA A 177 11.43 26.97 -3.18
CA ALA A 177 10.74 26.02 -2.32
C ALA A 177 10.65 24.62 -2.95
N ASN A 178 10.19 24.54 -4.21
CA ASN A 178 10.10 23.29 -4.96
C ASN A 178 11.47 22.58 -5.08
N LEU A 179 12.53 23.31 -5.44
CA LEU A 179 13.87 22.74 -5.59
C LEU A 179 14.41 22.21 -4.26
N VAL A 180 14.23 22.98 -3.17
CA VAL A 180 14.67 22.59 -1.82
C VAL A 180 13.89 21.37 -1.32
N ASP A 181 12.57 21.34 -1.48
CA ASP A 181 11.74 20.23 -1.01
C ASP A 181 12.02 18.93 -1.77
N GLN A 182 12.13 19.00 -3.10
CA GLN A 182 12.43 17.82 -3.93
C GLN A 182 13.82 17.25 -3.60
N THR A 183 14.84 18.11 -3.51
CA THR A 183 16.20 17.66 -3.18
C THR A 183 16.29 17.09 -1.76
N ARG A 184 15.63 17.71 -0.78
CA ARG A 184 15.52 17.20 0.59
C ARG A 184 14.93 15.80 0.62
N GLY A 185 13.87 15.56 -0.15
CA GLY A 185 13.25 14.26 -0.37
C GLY A 185 14.25 13.20 -0.82
N HIS A 186 14.93 13.42 -1.96
CA HIS A 186 15.93 12.49 -2.49
C HIS A 186 17.06 12.18 -1.50
N ILE A 187 17.60 13.20 -0.83
CA ILE A 187 18.68 13.02 0.14
C ILE A 187 18.19 12.19 1.33
N SER A 188 16.98 12.47 1.85
CA SER A 188 16.49 11.81 3.07
C SER A 188 16.12 10.35 2.81
N THR A 189 15.46 10.06 1.68
CA THR A 189 15.11 8.68 1.28
C THR A 189 16.36 7.87 0.93
N GLY A 190 17.30 8.44 0.17
CA GLY A 190 18.57 7.79 -0.17
C GLY A 190 19.41 7.51 1.07
N PHE A 191 19.51 8.48 1.98
CA PHE A 191 20.22 8.32 3.26
C PHE A 191 19.62 7.18 4.09
N GLY A 192 18.30 7.18 4.32
CA GLY A 192 17.61 6.12 5.08
C GLY A 192 17.89 4.73 4.53
N THR A 193 17.66 4.55 3.22
CA THR A 193 17.88 3.28 2.52
C THR A 193 19.32 2.77 2.65
N SER A 194 20.31 3.67 2.54
CA SER A 194 21.74 3.29 2.58
C SER A 194 22.26 2.89 3.97
N HIS A 195 21.45 3.09 5.01
CA HIS A 195 21.83 3.03 6.42
C HIS A 195 20.90 2.13 7.25
N GLU A 196 20.00 1.43 6.59
CA GLU A 196 19.04 0.52 7.18
C GLU A 196 19.74 -0.71 7.78
N ASP A 197 20.70 -1.29 7.06
CA ASP A 197 21.48 -2.44 7.54
C ASP A 197 22.27 -2.13 8.83
N ASP A 198 22.90 -0.94 8.90
CA ASP A 198 23.60 -0.51 10.12
C ASP A 198 22.63 -0.46 11.33
N ALA A 199 21.39 -0.05 11.09
CA ALA A 199 20.39 0.06 12.14
C ALA A 199 19.95 -1.32 12.64
N LEU A 200 19.78 -2.27 11.72
CA LEU A 200 19.50 -3.67 12.03
C LEU A 200 20.66 -4.31 12.81
N ASP A 201 21.92 -4.03 12.44
CA ASP A 201 23.09 -4.54 13.17
C ASP A 201 23.12 -4.07 14.64
N ILE A 202 22.82 -2.79 14.88
CA ILE A 202 22.75 -2.24 16.24
C ILE A 202 21.58 -2.84 17.02
N TYR A 203 20.45 -3.04 16.34
CA TYR A 203 19.29 -3.69 16.90
C TYR A 203 19.59 -5.14 17.31
N GLU A 204 20.22 -5.93 16.45
CA GLU A 204 20.64 -7.31 16.76
C GLU A 204 21.56 -7.35 17.98
N LYS A 205 22.55 -6.43 18.02
CA LYS A 205 23.47 -6.29 19.15
C LYS A 205 22.73 -5.95 20.45
N ARG A 206 21.72 -5.08 20.39
CA ARG A 206 20.93 -4.66 21.56
C ARG A 206 19.97 -5.73 22.04
N MET A 207 19.35 -6.46 21.12
CA MET A 207 18.36 -7.51 21.43
C MET A 207 19.01 -8.88 21.70
N GLY A 208 20.29 -9.06 21.36
CA GLY A 208 20.99 -10.33 21.52
C GLY A 208 20.47 -11.44 20.60
N CYS A 209 19.82 -11.09 19.49
CA CYS A 209 19.24 -12.03 18.54
C CYS A 209 19.44 -11.54 17.11
N LYS A 210 19.52 -12.47 16.16
CA LYS A 210 19.74 -12.17 14.73
C LYS A 210 18.40 -11.90 14.02
N VAL A 211 18.40 -10.93 13.11
CA VAL A 211 17.34 -10.70 12.14
C VAL A 211 17.59 -11.66 10.97
N ARG A 212 16.72 -12.66 10.81
CA ARG A 212 16.90 -13.75 9.83
C ARG A 212 16.58 -13.36 8.40
N GLU A 213 15.65 -12.42 8.20
CA GLU A 213 15.27 -11.88 6.89
C GLU A 213 15.48 -10.37 6.92
N ARG A 214 16.23 -9.80 5.96
CA ARG A 214 16.50 -8.35 5.86
C ARG A 214 16.18 -7.84 4.46
N ASN A 215 15.25 -6.90 4.30
CA ASN A 215 14.96 -6.25 3.01
C ASN A 215 14.56 -7.21 1.85
N GLU A 216 14.14 -8.45 2.18
CA GLU A 216 14.11 -9.52 1.18
C GLU A 216 12.75 -9.71 0.50
N CYS A 217 11.68 -9.10 1.01
CA CYS A 217 10.34 -9.59 0.70
C CYS A 217 9.31 -8.48 0.48
N PHE A 218 8.79 -8.41 -0.73
CA PHE A 218 7.59 -7.66 -1.05
C PHE A 218 6.36 -8.52 -0.77
N PHE A 219 5.36 -7.98 -0.09
CA PHE A 219 4.10 -8.65 0.19
C PHE A 219 2.95 -8.00 -0.55
N GLU A 220 2.01 -8.84 -0.98
CA GLU A 220 0.72 -8.43 -1.54
C GLU A 220 -0.40 -9.08 -0.74
N TRP A 221 -1.28 -8.26 -0.16
CA TRP A 221 -2.46 -8.70 0.56
C TRP A 221 -3.73 -8.22 -0.14
N ARG A 222 -4.55 -9.17 -0.58
CA ARG A 222 -5.73 -8.93 -1.43
C ARG A 222 -6.97 -8.78 -0.57
N PHE A 223 -7.88 -7.90 -0.99
CA PHE A 223 -9.13 -7.64 -0.28
C PHE A 223 -10.31 -7.71 -1.22
N ARG A 224 -11.46 -8.18 -0.71
CA ARG A 224 -12.76 -8.10 -1.37
C ARG A 224 -13.62 -7.03 -0.70
N ARG A 225 -14.53 -6.44 -1.47
CA ARG A 225 -15.52 -5.49 -0.98
C ARG A 225 -16.64 -6.25 -0.27
N ARG A 226 -17.13 -5.72 0.84
CA ARG A 226 -18.32 -6.22 1.54
C ARG A 226 -19.21 -5.04 1.90
N ASP A 227 -20.50 -5.12 1.59
CA ASP A 227 -21.48 -4.17 2.12
C ASP A 227 -21.68 -4.44 3.62
N ALA A 228 -21.71 -3.38 4.42
CA ALA A 228 -21.76 -3.50 5.86
C ALA A 228 -22.69 -2.46 6.49
N GLU A 229 -23.33 -2.83 7.59
CA GLU A 229 -24.17 -1.95 8.42
C GLU A 229 -23.31 -1.04 9.30
N ASN A 230 -22.36 -0.33 8.69
CA ASN A 230 -21.51 0.66 9.36
C ASN A 230 -21.77 2.05 8.74
N PRO A 231 -21.30 3.15 9.36
CA PRO A 231 -21.53 4.51 8.84
C PRO A 231 -20.99 4.74 7.41
N HIS A 232 -20.06 3.91 6.94
CA HIS A 232 -19.49 4.00 5.61
C HIS A 232 -20.28 3.18 4.56
N GLY A 233 -21.20 2.30 5.00
CA GLY A 233 -21.96 1.38 4.14
C GLY A 233 -21.13 0.25 3.51
N VAL A 234 -19.81 0.26 3.72
CA VAL A 234 -18.87 -0.65 3.07
C VAL A 234 -17.73 -1.01 4.04
N THR A 235 -17.19 -2.21 3.87
CA THR A 235 -15.94 -2.66 4.47
C THR A 235 -15.18 -3.54 3.49
N ALA A 236 -13.99 -3.98 3.90
CA ALA A 236 -13.17 -4.88 3.14
C ALA A 236 -12.81 -6.11 3.96
N GLU A 237 -12.68 -7.24 3.28
CA GLU A 237 -12.22 -8.48 3.91
C GLU A 237 -11.00 -9.04 3.18
N PRO A 238 -10.04 -9.61 3.89
CA PRO A 238 -8.89 -10.23 3.26
C PRO A 238 -9.27 -11.48 2.47
N ILE A 239 -8.78 -11.56 1.24
CA ILE A 239 -8.87 -12.75 0.37
C ILE A 239 -7.65 -13.62 0.67
N GLY A 240 -7.77 -14.45 1.71
CA GLY A 240 -6.70 -15.36 2.13
C GLY A 240 -5.53 -14.66 2.83
N LYS A 241 -4.39 -15.37 2.86
CA LYS A 241 -3.14 -14.86 3.47
C LYS A 241 -2.45 -13.89 2.52
N ALA A 242 -1.66 -12.96 3.05
CA ALA A 242 -0.78 -12.16 2.22
C ALA A 242 0.23 -13.08 1.50
N THR A 243 0.53 -12.75 0.26
CA THR A 243 1.42 -13.53 -0.60
C THR A 243 2.76 -12.84 -0.72
N ARG A 244 3.84 -13.57 -0.47
CA ARG A 244 5.20 -13.11 -0.74
C ARG A 244 5.38 -13.05 -2.25
N LYS A 245 5.74 -11.89 -2.77
CA LYS A 245 6.22 -11.70 -4.14
C LYS A 245 7.74 -11.73 -4.08
N ALA A 246 8.36 -12.49 -4.98
CA ALA A 246 9.82 -12.48 -5.09
C ALA A 246 10.26 -11.03 -5.32
N CYS A 247 11.12 -10.49 -4.45
CA CYS A 247 11.76 -9.21 -4.70
C CYS A 247 12.59 -9.36 -5.96
N ALA A 248 12.06 -8.87 -7.08
CA ALA A 248 12.79 -8.77 -8.31
C ALA A 248 13.78 -7.60 -8.19
N HIS A 249 14.74 -7.69 -7.27
CA HIS A 249 15.78 -6.69 -7.02
C HIS A 249 16.64 -6.42 -8.28
N HIS A 250 16.41 -7.12 -9.40
CA HIS A 250 17.13 -7.00 -10.67
C HIS A 250 16.23 -6.87 -11.93
N LEU A 251 14.90 -6.76 -11.82
CA LEU A 251 14.06 -6.54 -12.99
C LEU A 251 13.46 -5.14 -12.91
N ALA A 252 13.75 -4.35 -13.94
CA ALA A 252 13.28 -2.99 -14.18
C ALA A 252 11.75 -2.80 -13.94
N PRO A 253 11.26 -1.56 -13.82
CA PRO A 253 9.82 -1.21 -13.74
C PRO A 253 8.89 -1.79 -14.83
N GLU A 254 9.43 -2.53 -15.81
CA GLU A 254 8.70 -3.30 -16.82
C GLU A 254 7.81 -4.41 -16.24
N LEU A 255 7.98 -4.80 -14.97
CA LEU A 255 7.12 -5.76 -14.27
C LEU A 255 5.66 -5.30 -14.10
N ASN A 256 5.35 -4.01 -14.27
CA ASN A 256 3.96 -3.54 -14.33
C ASN A 256 3.18 -4.12 -15.52
N VAL A 257 3.87 -4.57 -16.58
CA VAL A 257 3.22 -5.19 -17.76
C VAL A 257 2.83 -6.65 -17.47
N LEU A 258 3.60 -7.36 -16.64
CA LEU A 258 3.37 -8.78 -16.34
C LEU A 258 2.21 -9.00 -15.36
N ASP A 259 1.92 -8.06 -14.46
CA ASP A 259 0.73 -8.12 -13.61
C ASP A 259 -0.56 -8.10 -14.46
N ALA A 260 -0.57 -7.35 -15.57
CA ALA A 260 -1.69 -7.34 -16.51
C ALA A 260 -1.85 -8.69 -17.23
N GLU A 261 -0.77 -9.42 -17.53
CA GLU A 261 -0.86 -10.73 -18.18
C GLU A 261 -1.34 -11.84 -17.24
N GLN A 262 -0.94 -11.81 -15.96
CA GLN A 262 -1.48 -12.75 -14.96
C GLN A 262 -2.98 -12.55 -14.74
N ASP A 263 -3.46 -11.29 -14.80
CA ASP A 263 -4.89 -10.98 -14.70
C ASP A 263 -5.66 -11.22 -16.02
N ARG A 264 -4.96 -11.36 -17.16
CA ARG A 264 -5.55 -11.57 -18.50
C ARG A 264 -5.80 -13.03 -18.88
N LYS A 265 -5.12 -14.02 -18.26
CA LYS A 265 -5.40 -15.42 -18.60
C LYS A 265 -6.86 -15.75 -18.24
N PRO A 266 -7.75 -15.99 -19.22
CA PRO A 266 -9.12 -16.38 -18.93
C PRO A 266 -9.05 -17.67 -18.11
N ILE A 267 -9.67 -17.65 -16.94
CA ILE A 267 -9.71 -18.78 -16.02
C ILE A 267 -10.69 -19.82 -16.62
N GLY A 268 -10.26 -20.46 -17.71
CA GLY A 268 -11.02 -21.46 -18.47
C GLY A 268 -10.87 -22.87 -17.91
N GLY A 269 -10.94 -23.01 -16.58
CA GLY A 269 -10.98 -24.31 -15.90
C GLY A 269 -12.24 -24.40 -15.05
N ALA A 270 -12.98 -25.51 -15.15
CA ALA A 270 -14.26 -25.76 -14.50
C ALA A 270 -14.21 -25.81 -12.94
N ASP A 271 -13.09 -25.38 -12.34
CA ASP A 271 -12.81 -25.47 -10.91
C ASP A 271 -12.58 -24.07 -10.33
N GLY A 272 -13.67 -23.39 -9.93
CA GLY A 272 -13.66 -22.23 -9.04
C GLY A 272 -13.09 -20.94 -9.63
N GLU A 273 -13.97 -20.07 -10.12
CA GLU A 273 -13.64 -18.70 -10.50
C GLU A 273 -12.97 -17.98 -9.31
N LYS A 274 -11.66 -17.69 -9.42
CA LYS A 274 -10.93 -16.99 -8.34
C LYS A 274 -11.47 -15.57 -8.24
N GLU A 275 -12.07 -15.26 -7.08
CA GLU A 275 -12.63 -13.95 -6.75
C GLU A 275 -11.61 -12.83 -7.03
N LYS A 276 -11.97 -11.88 -7.91
CA LYS A 276 -11.10 -10.74 -8.24
C LYS A 276 -11.01 -9.78 -7.05
N PRO A 277 -9.81 -9.31 -6.67
CA PRO A 277 -9.66 -8.42 -5.53
C PRO A 277 -10.27 -7.04 -5.82
N PHE A 278 -10.90 -6.45 -4.81
CA PHE A 278 -11.37 -5.06 -4.79
C PHE A 278 -10.21 -4.05 -4.65
N PHE A 279 -9.21 -4.38 -3.86
CA PHE A 279 -7.92 -3.69 -3.83
C PHE A 279 -6.86 -4.62 -3.25
N ARG A 280 -5.59 -4.17 -3.30
CA ARG A 280 -4.46 -4.87 -2.70
C ARG A 280 -3.67 -3.90 -1.84
N ILE A 281 -3.28 -4.32 -0.64
CA ILE A 281 -2.28 -3.61 0.16
C ILE A 281 -0.93 -4.25 -0.11
N VAL A 282 0.08 -3.43 -0.29
CA VAL A 282 1.42 -3.89 -0.61
C VAL A 282 2.49 -3.22 0.24
N GLY A 283 3.59 -3.92 0.51
CA GLY A 283 4.71 -3.32 1.21
C GLY A 283 5.87 -4.28 1.39
N ALA A 284 7.00 -3.74 1.81
CA ALA A 284 8.17 -4.50 2.21
C ALA A 284 8.44 -4.21 3.69
N ILE A 285 8.96 -5.20 4.38
CA ILE A 285 9.42 -5.03 5.76
C ILE A 285 10.94 -5.01 5.79
N ASP A 286 11.46 -4.35 6.81
CA ASP A 286 12.89 -4.13 6.95
C ASP A 286 13.56 -5.40 7.51
N GLY A 287 12.89 -6.11 8.44
CA GLY A 287 13.29 -7.48 8.74
C GLY A 287 12.37 -8.32 9.62
N VAL A 288 12.74 -9.59 9.79
CA VAL A 288 12.09 -10.55 10.71
C VAL A 288 13.13 -11.17 11.62
N ARG A 289 12.85 -11.21 12.92
CA ARG A 289 13.61 -12.03 13.87
C ARG A 289 12.69 -13.04 14.55
N ASP A 290 13.31 -14.02 15.21
CA ASP A 290 12.57 -14.97 16.04
C ASP A 290 12.85 -14.69 17.53
N GLU A 291 11.81 -14.77 18.34
CA GLU A 291 11.85 -14.58 19.79
C GLU A 291 11.42 -15.88 20.45
N LEU A 292 12.18 -16.35 21.44
CA LEU A 292 11.79 -17.49 22.24
C LEU A 292 10.67 -17.06 23.20
N TYR A 293 9.57 -17.81 23.21
CA TYR A 293 8.40 -17.51 24.03
C TYR A 293 7.91 -18.79 24.71
N LEU A 294 7.50 -18.67 25.97
CA LEU A 294 6.80 -19.74 26.69
C LEU A 294 5.36 -19.72 26.21
N ASP A 295 4.96 -20.73 25.42
CA ASP A 295 3.57 -20.85 24.99
C ASP A 295 2.71 -21.21 26.20
N SER A 296 2.25 -20.21 26.93
CA SER A 296 1.29 -20.38 28.01
C SER A 296 -0.11 -20.67 27.48
N SER A 297 -0.21 -21.36 26.33
CA SER A 297 -1.49 -21.81 25.77
C SER A 297 -2.26 -22.46 26.91
N GLU A 298 -3.42 -21.88 27.22
CA GLU A 298 -4.31 -22.45 28.22
C GLU A 298 -4.45 -23.93 27.90
N PRO A 299 -4.32 -24.80 28.92
CA PRO A 299 -4.15 -26.24 28.73
C PRO A 299 -5.16 -26.69 27.71
N LYS A 300 -4.67 -27.15 26.54
CA LYS A 300 -5.51 -27.61 25.43
C LYS A 300 -6.51 -28.56 26.06
N THR A 301 -7.73 -28.07 26.28
CA THR A 301 -8.81 -28.89 26.80
C THR A 301 -9.04 -29.86 25.66
N SER A 302 -8.43 -31.03 25.79
CA SER A 302 -8.56 -32.12 24.84
C SER A 302 -10.05 -32.36 24.73
N GLY A 303 -10.67 -31.86 23.66
CA GLY A 303 -12.10 -31.94 23.37
C GLY A 303 -12.53 -33.36 23.01
N ASP A 304 -11.99 -34.35 23.72
CA ASP A 304 -12.29 -35.78 23.66
C ASP A 304 -13.15 -36.22 24.86
N GLU A 305 -13.81 -35.28 25.56
CA GLU A 305 -14.89 -35.65 26.48
C GLU A 305 -16.20 -35.88 25.72
N ASN A 306 -16.44 -37.16 25.42
CA ASN A 306 -17.75 -37.81 25.41
C ASN A 306 -18.90 -37.09 24.71
N LYS A 307 -19.08 -37.38 23.41
CA LYS A 307 -20.44 -37.57 22.86
C LYS A 307 -21.03 -38.87 23.42
N LEU A 308 -21.38 -38.90 24.70
CA LEU A 308 -22.37 -39.85 25.22
C LEU A 308 -23.69 -39.08 25.32
N SER A 309 -24.58 -39.36 24.38
CA SER A 309 -25.92 -38.81 24.30
C SER A 309 -26.76 -39.24 25.50
N ASP A 310 -26.96 -38.34 26.47
CA ASP A 310 -28.04 -38.46 27.44
C ASP A 310 -29.31 -37.82 26.85
N ASN A 311 -30.16 -38.70 26.31
CA ASN A 311 -31.52 -38.39 25.93
C ASN A 311 -32.40 -38.40 27.20
N LYS A 312 -32.61 -37.23 27.82
CA LYS A 312 -33.68 -37.02 28.80
C LYS A 312 -34.49 -35.80 28.40
N GLN A 313 -35.49 -36.07 27.57
CA GLN A 313 -36.58 -35.16 27.24
C GLN A 313 -37.44 -34.96 28.49
N ALA A 314 -37.38 -33.77 29.08
CA ALA A 314 -38.32 -33.33 30.11
C ALA A 314 -39.64 -32.94 29.43
N THR A 315 -40.69 -33.67 29.77
CA THR A 315 -42.08 -33.47 29.38
C THR A 315 -42.64 -32.17 29.93
N SER A 316 -43.18 -31.32 29.06
CA SER A 316 -44.13 -30.25 29.41
C SER A 316 -45.57 -30.81 29.35
N PRO A 317 -46.53 -30.30 30.15
CA PRO A 317 -47.91 -30.80 30.14
C PRO A 317 -48.70 -30.35 28.90
N PRO A 318 -49.67 -31.15 28.40
CA PRO A 318 -50.39 -30.86 27.17
C PRO A 318 -51.63 -30.00 27.41
N ASN A 319 -51.88 -29.08 26.48
CA ASN A 319 -53.16 -28.42 26.28
C ASN A 319 -53.99 -29.27 25.28
N PRO A 320 -55.30 -29.49 25.48
CA PRO A 320 -56.10 -30.35 24.60
C PRO A 320 -56.71 -29.52 23.48
N GLU A 321 -56.66 -30.00 22.23
CA GLU A 321 -57.82 -30.04 21.33
C GLU A 321 -57.51 -30.70 19.98
N LYS A 322 -58.28 -31.77 19.73
CA LYS A 322 -58.97 -32.15 18.47
C LYS A 322 -58.25 -32.82 17.28
N SER A 323 -58.91 -33.93 16.90
CA SER A 323 -59.01 -34.64 15.62
C SER A 323 -57.81 -35.50 15.19
N ALA A 324 -57.82 -36.83 15.35
CA ALA A 324 -58.66 -37.87 14.72
C ALA A 324 -58.37 -38.08 13.21
N LYS A 325 -57.60 -39.13 12.88
CA LYS A 325 -58.01 -40.26 12.03
C LYS A 325 -56.83 -41.22 11.75
N ASP A 326 -57.07 -42.50 12.05
CA ASP A 326 -56.88 -43.71 11.22
C ASP A 326 -55.56 -43.83 10.41
N THR A 327 -54.80 -44.93 10.35
CA THR A 327 -55.10 -46.36 10.58
C THR A 327 -53.79 -47.18 10.53
N ALA A 328 -53.78 -48.28 11.29
CA ALA A 328 -53.29 -49.61 10.91
C ALA A 328 -51.79 -49.98 10.80
N SER A 329 -51.45 -50.92 11.68
CA SER A 329 -50.85 -52.25 11.39
C SER A 329 -49.33 -52.44 11.47
N GLY A 330 -48.91 -53.38 12.32
CA GLY A 330 -47.56 -53.93 12.38
C GLY A 330 -47.26 -54.57 13.73
N GLN A 331 -47.38 -55.89 13.80
CA GLN A 331 -47.34 -56.76 14.99
C GLN A 331 -45.95 -56.95 15.67
N PRO A 332 -45.93 -57.58 16.86
CA PRO A 332 -44.78 -57.73 17.76
C PRO A 332 -44.11 -59.11 17.68
N ASP A 333 -42.79 -59.15 17.88
CA ASP A 333 -42.03 -60.37 18.24
C ASP A 333 -41.19 -60.00 19.48
N LYS A 334 -41.49 -60.47 20.70
CA LYS A 334 -41.18 -61.81 21.28
C LYS A 334 -39.79 -62.31 20.87
N LEU A 335 -38.86 -62.37 21.84
CA LEU A 335 -37.95 -63.50 22.10
C LEU A 335 -37.09 -63.20 23.37
N LEU A 336 -37.29 -64.05 24.40
CA LEU A 336 -36.30 -64.66 25.33
C LEU A 336 -35.36 -63.69 26.08
N ALA A 337 -35.48 -63.44 27.40
CA ALA A 337 -35.40 -64.40 28.52
C ALA A 337 -34.24 -65.41 28.35
N GLU A 338 -33.08 -65.10 28.92
CA GLU A 338 -32.12 -66.04 29.54
C GLU A 338 -30.82 -65.28 29.88
N GLY A 339 -30.35 -65.36 31.14
CA GLY A 339 -29.07 -64.78 31.53
C GLY A 339 -28.87 -64.37 32.99
N GLU A 340 -29.78 -64.71 33.92
CA GLU A 340 -29.47 -64.71 35.35
C GLU A 340 -28.71 -65.99 35.71
N MET A 341 -27.39 -65.99 35.58
CA MET A 341 -26.51 -66.94 36.29
C MET A 341 -25.05 -66.50 36.18
N ASP A 342 -24.57 -65.72 37.15
CA ASP A 342 -23.16 -65.78 37.61
C ASP A 342 -22.89 -64.95 38.89
N CYS A 343 -23.83 -64.93 39.85
CA CYS A 343 -23.62 -64.22 41.13
C CYS A 343 -23.04 -65.08 42.28
N VAL A 344 -22.70 -66.37 42.07
CA VAL A 344 -22.27 -67.25 43.18
C VAL A 344 -21.03 -68.09 42.85
N LYS A 345 -20.00 -67.47 42.25
CA LYS A 345 -18.61 -67.98 42.25
C LYS A 345 -17.57 -66.90 42.61
N GLN A 346 -17.93 -65.94 43.47
CA GLN A 346 -16.95 -65.21 44.29
C GLN A 346 -16.61 -66.01 45.54
N SER A 347 -16.20 -67.26 45.31
CA SER A 347 -15.66 -68.19 46.28
C SER A 347 -14.34 -67.65 46.81
N ARG A 348 -14.34 -67.24 48.09
CA ARG A 348 -13.22 -67.20 49.03
C ARG A 348 -11.85 -67.10 48.35
N LEU A 349 -11.54 -65.92 47.77
CA LEU A 349 -10.15 -65.54 47.61
C LEU A 349 -9.54 -65.56 49.02
N THR A 350 -8.49 -66.34 49.19
CA THR A 350 -7.75 -66.37 50.46
C THR A 350 -7.32 -64.94 50.81
N ALA A 351 -7.24 -64.60 52.09
CA ALA A 351 -6.82 -63.27 52.54
C ALA A 351 -5.49 -62.83 51.87
N GLU A 352 -4.62 -63.80 51.56
CA GLU A 352 -3.37 -63.60 50.83
C GLU A 352 -3.56 -63.15 49.37
N GLN A 353 -4.56 -63.69 48.65
CA GLN A 353 -4.89 -63.26 47.29
C GLN A 353 -5.49 -61.85 47.28
N GLN A 354 -6.32 -61.51 48.26
CA GLN A 354 -6.86 -60.15 48.40
C GLN A 354 -5.75 -59.13 48.69
N ALA A 355 -4.83 -59.45 49.61
CA ALA A 355 -3.66 -58.60 49.90
C ALA A 355 -2.76 -58.42 48.66
N ARG A 356 -2.59 -59.45 47.83
CA ARG A 356 -1.82 -59.36 46.58
C ARG A 356 -2.52 -58.48 45.54
N ILE A 357 -3.84 -58.56 45.41
CA ILE A 357 -4.64 -57.70 44.51
C ILE A 357 -4.56 -56.24 44.96
N GLU A 358 -4.68 -55.97 46.26
CA GLU A 358 -4.62 -54.60 46.80
C GLU A 358 -3.21 -53.99 46.68
N LYS A 359 -2.16 -54.78 46.93
CA LYS A 359 -0.77 -54.38 46.67
C LYS A 359 -0.53 -54.07 45.20
N ASN A 360 -1.08 -54.88 44.28
CA ASN A 360 -0.98 -54.63 42.85
C ASN A 360 -1.76 -53.37 42.41
N ARG A 361 -2.95 -53.13 42.97
CA ARG A 361 -3.72 -51.90 42.74
C ARG A 361 -2.98 -50.66 43.24
N SER A 362 -2.39 -50.72 44.44
CA SER A 362 -1.60 -49.63 45.01
C SER A 362 -0.36 -49.32 44.16
N ASN A 363 0.36 -50.35 43.71
CA ASN A 363 1.49 -50.20 42.79
C ASN A 363 1.08 -49.61 41.43
N ALA A 364 -0.03 -50.08 40.85
CA ALA A 364 -0.56 -49.54 39.60
C ALA A 364 -0.94 -48.06 39.73
N LEU A 365 -1.55 -47.67 40.86
CA LEU A 365 -1.88 -46.27 41.14
C LEU A 365 -0.63 -45.40 41.29
N ARG A 366 0.40 -45.91 41.97
CA ARG A 366 1.70 -45.22 42.10
C ARG A 366 2.39 -45.05 40.75
N ILE A 367 2.40 -46.08 39.91
CA ILE A 367 2.95 -46.01 38.54
C ILE A 367 2.16 -45.00 37.69
N ARG A 368 0.82 -44.97 37.80
CA ARG A 368 0.00 -43.99 37.09
C ARG A 368 0.28 -42.55 37.54
N LYS A 369 0.41 -42.32 38.86
CA LYS A 369 0.79 -41.00 39.41
C LYS A 369 2.19 -40.58 38.98
N GLN A 370 3.16 -41.51 38.97
CA GLN A 370 4.51 -41.23 38.48
C GLN A 370 4.53 -40.90 36.98
N LYS A 371 3.78 -41.65 36.15
CA LYS A 371 3.64 -41.34 34.72
C LYS A 371 2.96 -39.99 34.48
N GLN A 372 1.93 -39.65 35.24
CA GLN A 372 1.28 -38.33 35.15
C GLN A 372 2.21 -37.20 35.60
N ALA A 373 3.00 -37.40 36.65
CA ALA A 373 4.00 -36.41 37.08
C ALA A 373 5.11 -36.24 36.03
N MET A 374 5.61 -37.33 35.44
CA MET A 374 6.59 -37.27 34.36
C MET A 374 6.03 -36.65 33.08
N ALA A 375 4.75 -36.90 32.74
CA ALA A 375 4.10 -36.25 31.61
C ALA A 375 3.96 -34.74 31.84
N ARG A 376 3.58 -34.32 33.05
CA ARG A 376 3.53 -32.90 33.41
C ARG A 376 4.90 -32.23 33.36
N MET A 377 5.94 -32.89 33.87
CA MET A 377 7.31 -32.38 33.79
C MET A 377 7.88 -32.39 32.36
N ALA A 378 7.34 -33.22 31.46
CA ALA A 378 7.71 -33.22 30.05
C ALA A 378 6.97 -32.15 29.23
N GLU A 379 5.85 -31.62 29.74
CA GLU A 379 5.09 -30.48 29.18
C GLU A 379 5.62 -29.13 29.69
N GLU A 380 6.61 -29.10 30.60
CA GLU A 380 7.11 -27.88 31.25
C GLU A 380 8.10 -27.05 30.39
N ASP A 381 8.49 -27.54 29.21
CA ASP A 381 9.44 -26.86 28.30
C ASP A 381 8.85 -26.58 26.91
N ASP A 382 7.60 -26.13 26.83
CA ASP A 382 6.96 -25.65 25.58
C ASP A 382 7.48 -24.26 25.17
N TRP A 383 8.80 -24.17 24.97
CA TRP A 383 9.43 -23.02 24.35
C TRP A 383 9.18 -23.07 22.83
N ALA A 384 8.49 -22.08 22.32
CA ALA A 384 8.27 -21.90 20.89
C ALA A 384 9.05 -20.68 20.39
N LEU A 385 9.53 -20.75 19.15
CA LEU A 385 10.00 -19.56 18.44
C LEU A 385 8.81 -18.86 17.80
N ARG A 386 8.62 -17.59 18.13
CA ARG A 386 7.64 -16.73 17.47
C ARG A 386 8.34 -15.67 16.61
N PRO A 387 7.91 -15.48 15.36
CA PRO A 387 8.40 -14.39 14.53
C PRO A 387 7.96 -13.02 15.07
N ILE A 388 8.87 -12.06 15.05
CA ILE A 388 8.65 -10.64 15.37
C ILE A 388 9.06 -9.82 14.14
N ILE A 389 8.15 -8.99 13.63
CA ILE A 389 8.48 -8.06 12.55
C ILE A 389 9.37 -6.96 13.10
N VAL A 390 10.34 -6.52 12.30
CA VAL A 390 11.21 -5.41 12.61
C VAL A 390 10.99 -4.34 11.54
N GLU A 391 10.58 -3.15 11.96
CA GLU A 391 10.39 -1.98 11.09
C GLU A 391 11.31 -0.86 11.56
N CYS A 392 12.09 -0.28 10.67
CA CYS A 392 13.04 0.79 10.92
C CYS A 392 12.53 2.13 10.36
N LYS A 393 12.54 3.16 11.22
CA LYS A 393 12.25 4.55 10.85
C LYS A 393 13.42 5.44 11.21
N HIS A 394 14.05 6.00 10.18
CA HIS A 394 15.09 7.02 10.36
C HIS A 394 14.46 8.35 10.77
N ARG A 395 14.93 8.90 11.90
CA ARG A 395 14.50 10.19 12.45
C ARG A 395 15.64 11.19 12.37
N MET A 396 15.33 12.36 11.81
CA MET A 396 16.33 13.43 11.64
C MET A 396 16.66 14.16 12.94
N SER A 397 15.73 14.22 13.90
CA SER A 397 15.87 15.02 15.12
C SER A 397 15.81 14.19 16.39
N SER A 398 14.73 13.43 16.60
CA SER A 398 14.51 12.64 17.79
C SER A 398 13.56 11.48 17.54
N ALA A 399 13.65 10.45 18.38
CA ALA A 399 12.63 9.42 18.50
C ALA A 399 11.40 10.01 19.19
N LYS A 400 10.22 9.53 18.80
CA LYS A 400 8.94 9.92 19.38
C LYS A 400 8.43 8.78 20.26
N ILE A 401 8.02 9.08 21.49
CA ILE A 401 7.48 8.09 22.43
C ILE A 401 6.11 8.60 22.91
N PRO A 402 5.00 7.95 22.53
CA PRO A 402 4.92 6.80 21.63
C PRO A 402 5.32 7.15 20.18
N PRO A 403 5.67 6.15 19.33
CA PRO A 403 5.87 6.37 17.90
C PRO A 403 4.63 7.00 17.25
N PRO A 404 4.77 7.73 16.13
CA PRO A 404 3.62 8.29 15.41
C PRO A 404 2.61 7.22 15.02
N LEU A 405 1.32 7.54 15.12
CA LEU A 405 0.24 6.60 14.80
C LEU A 405 0.33 6.03 13.38
N TYR A 406 0.74 6.83 12.39
CA TYR A 406 0.89 6.34 11.01
C TYR A 406 1.98 5.25 10.87
N ASP A 407 3.06 5.33 11.65
CA ASP A 407 4.10 4.29 11.66
C ASP A 407 3.61 3.03 12.39
N GLN A 408 2.83 3.19 13.45
CA GLN A 408 2.18 2.07 14.14
C GLN A 408 1.20 1.34 13.24
N ILE A 409 0.37 2.07 12.47
CA ILE A 409 -0.58 1.50 11.51
C ILE A 409 0.16 0.69 10.44
N GLN A 410 1.22 1.26 9.85
CA GLN A 410 2.06 0.55 8.88
C GLN A 410 2.62 -0.74 9.48
N THR A 411 3.16 -0.67 10.71
CA THR A 411 3.70 -1.83 11.42
C THR A 411 2.62 -2.90 11.68
N CYS A 412 1.41 -2.49 12.09
CA CYS A 412 0.28 -3.41 12.31
C CYS A 412 -0.16 -4.11 11.01
N ILE A 413 -0.08 -3.43 9.87
CA ILE A 413 -0.37 -4.05 8.57
C ILE A 413 0.62 -5.18 8.31
N TYR A 414 1.90 -4.97 8.58
CA TYR A 414 2.92 -5.99 8.43
C TYR A 414 2.71 -7.17 9.39
N CYS A 415 2.34 -6.93 10.65
CA CYS A 415 1.92 -7.99 11.55
C CYS A 415 0.79 -8.84 10.96
N ASN A 416 -0.24 -8.21 10.39
CA ASN A 416 -1.35 -8.91 9.75
C ASN A 416 -0.92 -9.68 8.48
N MET A 417 -0.05 -9.10 7.66
CA MET A 417 0.47 -9.78 6.45
C MET A 417 1.25 -11.04 6.80
N TYR A 418 2.06 -10.99 7.85
CA TYR A 418 2.88 -12.12 8.32
C TYR A 418 2.14 -13.06 9.28
N GLN A 419 0.91 -12.72 9.70
CA GLN A 419 0.14 -13.47 10.68
C GLN A 419 0.84 -13.62 12.03
N VAL A 420 1.49 -12.54 12.45
CA VAL A 420 2.19 -12.45 13.73
C VAL A 420 1.51 -11.42 14.62
N ASN A 421 1.63 -11.58 15.92
CA ASN A 421 0.99 -10.67 16.86
C ASN A 421 1.84 -9.42 17.15
N ASP A 422 3.15 -9.52 17.02
CA ASP A 422 4.10 -8.57 17.59
C ASP A 422 5.14 -8.09 16.58
N ALA A 423 5.54 -6.83 16.73
CA ALA A 423 6.60 -6.20 15.96
C ALA A 423 7.42 -5.23 16.82
N ASP A 424 8.68 -5.05 16.48
CA ASP A 424 9.54 -4.01 17.03
C ASP A 424 9.68 -2.87 16.01
N LEU A 425 9.14 -1.70 16.37
CA LEU A 425 9.31 -0.47 15.61
C LEU A 425 10.53 0.29 16.14
N ILE A 426 11.58 0.33 15.33
CA ILE A 426 12.87 0.95 15.62
C ILE A 426 12.87 2.38 15.10
N GLN A 427 13.17 3.35 15.96
CA GLN A 427 13.43 4.72 15.57
C GLN A 427 14.92 5.03 15.67
N VAL A 428 15.55 5.25 14.52
CA VAL A 428 17.00 5.43 14.40
C VAL A 428 17.32 6.93 14.41
N ILE A 429 18.09 7.37 15.40
CA ILE A 429 18.61 8.73 15.51
C ILE A 429 20.12 8.64 15.37
N ARG A 430 20.71 9.39 14.46
CA ARG A 430 22.18 9.45 14.34
C ARG A 430 22.66 10.72 15.06
N GLY A 431 23.54 10.55 16.04
CA GLY A 431 24.06 11.66 16.84
C GLY A 431 24.98 12.55 16.02
N LYS A 432 25.12 13.80 16.48
CA LYS A 432 26.16 14.68 15.93
C LYS A 432 27.53 14.14 16.30
N THR A 433 28.44 14.12 15.33
CA THR A 433 29.84 13.80 15.60
C THR A 433 30.41 14.85 16.57
N ASN A 434 30.65 14.47 17.82
CA ASN A 434 31.30 15.37 18.79
C ASN A 434 32.77 15.51 18.37
N GLU A 435 33.22 16.75 18.16
CA GLU A 435 34.59 17.05 17.68
C GLU A 435 35.70 16.53 18.61
N THR A 436 35.37 16.14 19.84
CA THR A 436 36.33 15.74 20.88
C THR A 436 36.58 14.24 20.97
N SER A 437 35.77 13.38 20.35
CA SER A 437 36.00 11.92 20.35
C SER A 437 36.84 11.53 19.12
N SER A 438 38.13 11.26 19.32
CA SER A 438 39.07 10.82 18.28
C SER A 438 38.82 9.41 17.71
N VAL A 439 37.73 8.76 18.15
CA VAL A 439 37.33 7.42 17.69
C VAL A 439 36.06 7.57 16.84
N ARG A 440 36.10 7.01 15.63
CA ARG A 440 35.08 7.13 14.56
C ARG A 440 33.74 6.44 14.86
N ASP A 441 33.44 6.16 16.12
CA ASP A 441 32.18 5.55 16.51
C ASP A 441 31.11 6.64 16.57
N LYS A 442 30.55 6.97 15.41
CA LYS A 442 29.34 7.78 15.32
C LYS A 442 28.28 7.08 16.19
N GLU A 443 27.84 7.76 17.25
CA GLU A 443 26.83 7.23 18.14
C GLU A 443 25.48 7.16 17.40
N ILE A 444 25.15 5.97 16.90
CA ILE A 444 23.82 5.68 16.38
C ILE A 444 22.98 5.24 17.57
N LYS A 445 21.99 6.06 17.91
CA LYS A 445 21.03 5.78 18.97
C LYS A 445 19.77 5.20 18.35
N ILE A 446 19.37 4.02 18.81
CA ILE A 446 18.07 3.43 18.45
C ILE A 446 17.12 3.49 19.64
N GLU A 447 15.85 3.77 19.37
CA GLU A 447 14.74 3.61 20.29
C GLU A 447 13.84 2.50 19.77
N ILE A 448 13.48 1.52 20.59
CA ILE A 448 12.73 0.34 20.16
C ILE A 448 11.38 0.35 20.89
N THR A 449 10.29 0.33 20.14
CA THR A 449 8.93 0.21 20.70
C THR A 449 8.27 -1.06 20.19
N ARG A 450 7.83 -1.93 21.12
CA ARG A 450 7.04 -3.12 20.79
C ARG A 450 5.62 -2.69 20.44
N ILE A 451 5.16 -3.07 19.25
CA ILE A 451 3.80 -2.90 18.76
C ILE A 451 3.13 -4.28 18.75
N SER A 452 1.96 -4.42 19.39
CA SER A 452 1.24 -5.68 19.49
C SER A 452 -0.19 -5.54 19.00
N LEU A 453 -0.62 -6.42 18.07
CA LEU A 453 -2.01 -6.44 17.58
C LEU A 453 -3.04 -6.66 18.69
N SER A 454 -2.62 -7.34 19.76
CA SER A 454 -3.45 -7.68 20.92
C SER A 454 -3.18 -6.80 22.14
N ASP A 455 -2.49 -5.66 21.98
CA ASP A 455 -2.33 -4.68 23.07
C ASP A 455 -3.73 -4.20 23.54
N PRO A 456 -4.09 -4.37 24.82
CA PRO A 456 -5.41 -3.99 25.33
C PRO A 456 -5.64 -2.48 25.36
N ILE A 457 -4.57 -1.68 25.42
CA ILE A 457 -4.64 -0.21 25.46
C ILE A 457 -4.89 0.32 24.05
N HIS A 458 -4.09 -0.13 23.08
CA HIS A 458 -4.16 0.38 21.72
C HIS A 458 -5.20 -0.35 20.85
N ASN A 459 -5.57 -1.58 21.21
CA ASN A 459 -6.58 -2.41 20.57
C ASN A 459 -6.50 -2.42 19.03
N HIS A 460 -5.28 -2.58 18.49
CA HIS A 460 -5.01 -2.43 17.06
C HIS A 460 -5.85 -3.40 16.20
N LYS A 461 -6.11 -4.62 16.67
CA LYS A 461 -6.96 -5.60 15.97
C LYS A 461 -8.41 -5.14 15.81
N PHE A 462 -8.97 -4.48 16.83
CA PHE A 462 -10.30 -3.88 16.74
C PHE A 462 -10.30 -2.71 15.75
N HIS A 463 -9.38 -1.75 15.91
CA HIS A 463 -9.33 -0.58 15.02
C HIS A 463 -9.03 -0.94 13.56
N TRP A 464 -8.26 -2.00 13.31
CA TRP A 464 -8.08 -2.54 11.97
C TRP A 464 -9.43 -2.91 11.32
N ARG A 465 -10.29 -3.62 12.05
CA ARG A 465 -11.58 -4.12 11.54
C ARG A 465 -12.66 -3.06 11.52
N GLU A 466 -12.77 -2.27 12.59
CA GLU A 466 -13.88 -1.35 12.80
C GLU A 466 -13.62 0.06 12.27
N THR A 467 -12.36 0.42 12.02
CA THR A 467 -12.01 1.78 11.58
C THR A 467 -11.26 1.78 10.25
N LEU A 468 -10.12 1.07 10.17
CA LEU A 468 -9.25 1.16 9.00
C LEU A 468 -9.88 0.51 7.76
N LEU A 469 -10.39 -0.73 7.86
CA LEU A 469 -10.97 -1.42 6.71
C LEU A 469 -12.21 -0.73 6.12
N PRO A 470 -13.20 -0.25 6.91
CA PRO A 470 -14.32 0.52 6.39
C PRO A 470 -13.91 1.82 5.67
N ARG A 471 -13.00 2.60 6.28
CA ARG A 471 -12.50 3.84 5.69
C ARG A 471 -11.72 3.59 4.41
N LEU A 472 -10.85 2.58 4.41
CA LEU A 472 -10.05 2.20 3.25
C LEU A 472 -10.95 1.74 2.10
N ALA A 473 -11.96 0.90 2.39
CA ALA A 473 -12.92 0.46 1.38
C ALA A 473 -13.73 1.62 0.81
N SER A 474 -14.18 2.55 1.66
CA SER A 474 -14.88 3.76 1.24
C SER A 474 -14.02 4.67 0.37
N PHE A 475 -12.73 4.82 0.69
CA PHE A 475 -11.78 5.58 -0.13
C PHE A 475 -11.54 4.90 -1.49
N VAL A 476 -11.41 3.57 -1.51
CA VAL A 476 -11.28 2.82 -2.77
C VAL A 476 -12.52 2.94 -3.65
N ASP A 477 -13.72 2.91 -3.06
CA ASP A 477 -14.96 3.21 -3.79
C ASP A 477 -14.92 4.63 -4.42
N ALA A 478 -14.38 5.62 -3.71
CA ALA A 478 -14.18 6.97 -4.25
C ALA A 478 -13.18 7.00 -5.42
N VAL A 479 -12.06 6.28 -5.33
CA VAL A 479 -11.10 6.12 -6.44
C VAL A 479 -11.82 5.59 -7.67
N TYR A 480 -12.62 4.53 -7.55
CA TYR A 480 -13.34 3.96 -8.69
C TYR A 480 -14.46 4.86 -9.22
N ARG A 481 -15.20 5.56 -8.35
CA ARG A 481 -16.21 6.54 -8.79
C ARG A 481 -15.60 7.73 -9.54
N ILE A 482 -14.42 8.19 -9.13
CA ILE A 482 -13.69 9.24 -9.86
C ILE A 482 -13.16 8.66 -11.17
N ARG A 483 -12.57 7.46 -11.15
CA ARG A 483 -12.02 6.83 -12.35
C ARG A 483 -13.09 6.63 -13.44
N ALA A 484 -14.32 6.28 -13.07
CA ALA A 484 -15.42 6.09 -14.01
C ALA A 484 -15.93 7.40 -14.65
N ASP A 485 -15.76 8.56 -14.00
CA ASP A 485 -16.37 9.84 -14.38
C ASP A 485 -15.35 10.86 -14.91
N ASP A 486 -15.41 11.13 -16.21
CA ASP A 486 -14.51 12.07 -16.91
C ASP A 486 -14.54 13.46 -16.28
N SER A 487 -15.72 13.94 -15.86
CA SER A 487 -15.85 15.27 -15.26
C SER A 487 -15.12 15.36 -13.93
N LYS A 488 -15.16 14.29 -13.11
CA LYS A 488 -14.41 14.24 -11.85
C LYS A 488 -12.91 14.13 -12.09
N ARG A 489 -12.49 13.28 -13.03
CA ARG A 489 -11.08 13.13 -13.44
C ARG A 489 -10.49 14.44 -13.93
N TYR A 490 -11.20 15.15 -14.81
CA TYR A 490 -10.76 16.44 -15.34
C TYR A 490 -10.68 17.51 -14.27
N ARG A 491 -11.67 17.58 -13.37
CA ARG A 491 -11.61 18.52 -12.23
C ARG A 491 -10.42 18.25 -11.34
N LEU A 492 -10.11 16.97 -11.04
CA LEU A 492 -8.94 16.59 -10.25
C LEU A 492 -7.63 17.01 -10.94
N ILE A 493 -7.47 16.68 -12.24
CA ILE A 493 -6.31 17.06 -13.05
C ILE A 493 -6.13 18.58 -13.05
N MET A 494 -7.19 19.32 -13.38
CA MET A 494 -7.13 20.78 -13.49
C MET A 494 -6.81 21.44 -12.14
N ALA A 495 -7.38 20.93 -11.06
CA ALA A 495 -7.06 21.40 -9.72
C ALA A 495 -5.57 21.19 -9.41
N LEU A 496 -5.03 19.98 -9.61
CA LEU A 496 -3.61 19.71 -9.34
C LEU A 496 -2.66 20.49 -10.26
N ALA A 497 -3.01 20.65 -11.55
CA ALA A 497 -2.28 21.52 -12.48
C ALA A 497 -2.21 22.97 -11.99
N GLN A 498 -3.35 23.50 -11.52
CA GLN A 498 -3.45 24.87 -11.05
C GLN A 498 -2.78 25.10 -9.70
N MET A 499 -2.59 24.05 -8.88
CA MET A 499 -1.76 24.16 -7.67
C MET A 499 -0.34 24.60 -8.01
N GLU A 500 0.15 24.33 -9.23
CA GLU A 500 1.45 24.80 -9.73
C GLU A 500 1.52 26.30 -10.07
N HIS A 501 0.38 26.99 -10.11
CA HIS A 501 0.30 28.44 -10.29
C HIS A 501 0.12 29.16 -8.95
N GLU A 502 1.01 30.11 -8.63
CA GLU A 502 1.04 30.81 -7.33
C GLU A 502 -0.28 31.54 -7.02
N GLU A 503 -0.88 32.19 -8.03
CA GLU A 503 -2.13 32.95 -7.87
C GLU A 503 -3.37 32.07 -7.72
N LEU A 504 -3.35 30.84 -8.25
CA LEU A 504 -4.50 29.93 -8.26
C LEU A 504 -4.41 28.85 -7.17
N CYS A 505 -3.27 28.73 -6.49
CA CYS A 505 -2.96 27.62 -5.60
C CYS A 505 -4.04 27.35 -4.55
N ASN A 506 -4.54 28.39 -3.87
CA ASN A 506 -5.54 28.23 -2.80
C ASN A 506 -6.89 27.70 -3.34
N LYS A 507 -7.36 28.25 -4.47
CA LYS A 507 -8.62 27.82 -5.08
C LYS A 507 -8.51 26.41 -5.64
N ALA A 508 -7.36 26.11 -6.24
CA ALA A 508 -7.05 24.81 -6.79
C ALA A 508 -6.97 23.73 -5.69
N GLU A 509 -6.31 24.04 -4.58
CA GLU A 509 -6.26 23.19 -3.39
C GLU A 509 -7.68 22.95 -2.84
N GLU A 510 -8.47 24.01 -2.63
CA GLU A 510 -9.86 23.90 -2.16
C GLU A 510 -10.73 23.03 -3.08
N GLU A 511 -10.60 23.19 -4.40
CA GLU A 511 -11.35 22.40 -5.38
C GLU A 511 -10.97 20.91 -5.32
N SER A 512 -9.68 20.60 -5.20
CA SER A 512 -9.20 19.21 -5.09
C SER A 512 -9.72 18.53 -3.82
N TRP A 513 -9.75 19.26 -2.71
CA TRP A 513 -10.30 18.78 -1.44
C TRP A 513 -11.82 18.67 -1.47
N SER A 514 -12.51 19.63 -2.09
CA SER A 514 -13.96 19.62 -2.26
C SER A 514 -14.42 18.38 -3.03
N LEU A 515 -13.70 18.00 -4.09
CA LEU A 515 -13.94 16.76 -4.81
C LEU A 515 -13.76 15.53 -3.91
N LEU A 516 -12.65 15.46 -3.16
CA LEU A 516 -12.37 14.34 -2.27
C LEU A 516 -13.42 14.20 -1.15
N LEU A 517 -13.79 15.30 -0.48
CA LEU A 517 -14.82 15.27 0.57
C LEU A 517 -16.19 14.86 0.06
N LYS A 518 -16.55 15.28 -1.15
CA LYS A 518 -17.81 14.88 -1.77
C LYS A 518 -17.87 13.36 -1.93
N GLU A 519 -16.75 12.73 -2.26
CA GLU A 519 -16.66 11.28 -2.44
C GLU A 519 -16.40 10.51 -1.14
N CYS A 520 -15.79 11.15 -0.14
CA CYS A 520 -15.51 10.61 1.19
C CYS A 520 -15.94 11.58 2.30
N PRO A 521 -17.25 11.74 2.58
CA PRO A 521 -17.73 12.74 3.55
C PRO A 521 -17.18 12.58 4.96
N TRP A 522 -16.88 11.34 5.36
CA TRP A 522 -16.32 11.01 6.67
C TRP A 522 -14.91 11.59 6.92
N LEU A 523 -14.20 12.05 5.88
CA LEU A 523 -12.93 12.77 6.05
C LEU A 523 -13.11 14.10 6.79
N MET A 524 -14.32 14.67 6.80
CA MET A 524 -14.65 15.87 7.58
C MET A 524 -14.50 15.66 9.09
N ASP A 525 -14.65 14.42 9.54
CA ASP A 525 -14.57 14.05 10.96
C ASP A 525 -13.15 13.57 11.34
N CYS A 526 -12.19 13.66 10.43
CA CYS A 526 -10.81 13.21 10.65
C CYS A 526 -9.88 14.39 10.92
N ASP A 527 -8.86 14.16 11.74
CA ASP A 527 -7.75 15.10 11.95
C ASP A 527 -6.78 15.16 10.77
N ALA A 528 -7.15 14.56 9.63
CA ALA A 528 -6.44 14.73 8.38
C ALA A 528 -6.34 16.23 8.10
N SER A 529 -5.14 16.68 7.70
CA SER A 529 -4.84 18.09 7.48
C SER A 529 -5.68 18.66 6.34
N TRP A 530 -6.90 19.07 6.64
CA TRP A 530 -7.61 20.08 5.88
C TRP A 530 -6.64 21.25 5.69
N PRO A 531 -6.55 21.88 4.51
CA PRO A 531 -5.55 22.90 4.22
C PRO A 531 -5.49 23.93 5.34
N LEU A 532 -4.45 23.82 6.16
CA LEU A 532 -4.19 24.68 7.32
C LEU A 532 -3.93 26.13 6.90
N SER A 533 -3.73 26.36 5.60
CA SER A 533 -3.57 27.64 4.91
C SER A 533 -4.85 28.47 4.93
N SER A 534 -6.03 27.84 4.99
CA SER A 534 -7.31 28.53 5.15
C SER A 534 -7.54 28.85 6.63
N ALA A 535 -7.06 30.01 7.08
CA ALA A 535 -7.34 30.53 8.43
C ALA A 535 -8.86 30.60 8.75
N ALA A 536 -9.71 30.65 7.72
CA ALA A 536 -11.17 30.69 7.82
C ALA A 536 -11.82 29.32 8.11
N ALA A 537 -11.15 28.19 7.86
CA ALA A 537 -11.75 26.86 8.04
C ALA A 537 -11.53 26.27 9.46
N ARG A 538 -10.59 26.81 10.25
CA ARG A 538 -10.27 26.32 11.60
C ARG A 538 -11.42 26.40 12.63
N PRO A 539 -12.33 27.40 12.61
CA PRO A 539 -13.36 27.49 13.66
C PRO A 539 -14.44 26.42 13.53
N HIS A 540 -14.80 25.98 12.33
CA HIS A 540 -16.00 25.13 12.14
C HIS A 540 -15.84 23.68 12.58
N ALA A 541 -14.66 23.07 12.42
CA ALA A 541 -14.41 21.72 12.94
C ALA A 541 -14.42 21.70 14.48
N LYS A 542 -13.82 22.72 15.10
CA LYS A 542 -13.74 22.85 16.56
C LYS A 542 -15.08 23.28 17.19
N GLN A 543 -15.86 24.10 16.49
CA GLN A 543 -17.16 24.59 16.97
C GLN A 543 -18.30 23.57 16.77
N ARG A 544 -18.27 22.74 15.71
CA ARG A 544 -19.23 21.61 15.57
C ARG A 544 -18.97 20.47 16.55
N LEU A 545 -17.73 20.27 16.99
CA LEU A 545 -17.41 19.37 18.10
C LEU A 545 -17.97 19.85 19.46
N LEU A 546 -18.27 21.14 19.59
CA LEU A 546 -18.86 21.75 20.79
C LEU A 546 -20.38 21.95 20.70
N GLU A 547 -20.91 22.11 19.49
CA GLU A 547 -22.32 22.43 19.24
C GLU A 547 -23.00 21.31 18.42
N GLY A 548 -23.43 20.25 19.09
CA GLY A 548 -24.60 19.47 18.66
C GLY A 548 -24.37 18.09 18.06
N TYR A 549 -24.24 17.08 18.91
CA TYR A 549 -24.87 15.76 18.74
C TYR A 549 -25.31 15.23 20.12
N PRO A 550 -26.54 14.75 20.31
CA PRO A 550 -26.94 14.11 21.56
C PRO A 550 -26.14 12.82 21.75
N PRO A 551 -25.69 12.50 22.98
CA PRO A 551 -24.90 11.30 23.22
C PRO A 551 -25.83 10.09 23.20
N GLN A 552 -25.95 9.44 22.06
CA GLN A 552 -26.52 8.09 21.99
C GLN A 552 -25.50 7.17 21.32
N ASN A 553 -24.90 6.31 22.14
CA ASN A 553 -24.04 5.18 21.79
C ASN A 553 -22.62 5.47 21.25
N LEU A 554 -21.74 6.01 22.10
CA LEU A 554 -20.28 5.87 21.90
C LEU A 554 -19.56 5.52 23.21
N SER A 555 -19.16 4.25 23.32
CA SER A 555 -18.31 3.68 24.39
C SER A 555 -16.81 3.85 24.11
N THR A 556 -16.40 4.66 23.14
CA THR A 556 -14.98 4.80 22.76
C THR A 556 -14.63 6.26 22.49
N ARG A 557 -14.74 7.09 23.54
CA ARG A 557 -14.15 8.43 23.53
C ARG A 557 -12.69 8.31 24.01
N LEU A 558 -11.79 7.91 23.11
CA LEU A 558 -10.36 8.08 23.33
C LEU A 558 -10.06 9.58 23.16
N ASP A 559 -9.55 10.21 24.22
CA ASP A 559 -9.14 11.61 24.20
C ASP A 559 -7.76 11.75 23.54
N TRP A 560 -7.78 11.85 22.21
CA TRP A 560 -6.59 12.02 21.37
C TRP A 560 -5.93 13.41 21.52
N SER A 561 -6.57 14.36 22.21
CA SER A 561 -6.09 15.74 22.31
C SER A 561 -4.82 15.89 23.17
N SER A 562 -4.55 14.91 24.04
CA SER A 562 -3.37 14.91 24.93
C SER A 562 -2.03 14.61 24.24
N PHE A 563 -2.03 14.24 22.95
CA PHE A 563 -0.82 13.88 22.19
C PHE A 563 -0.30 14.98 21.25
N LEU A 564 -0.95 16.15 21.20
CA LEU A 564 -0.64 17.19 20.20
C LEU A 564 -0.13 18.49 20.84
N GLU A 565 1.13 18.51 21.29
CA GLU A 565 2.08 19.64 21.17
C GLU A 565 3.48 19.18 21.61
N PRO A 566 4.57 19.49 20.85
CA PRO A 566 4.95 20.86 20.50
C PRO A 566 5.19 21.08 18.99
N ARG A 567 5.37 22.35 18.60
CA ARG A 567 5.70 22.84 17.25
C ARG A 567 6.68 21.91 16.51
N LEU A 568 6.18 21.23 15.48
CA LEU A 568 6.97 20.42 14.57
C LEU A 568 6.97 21.06 13.17
N GLU A 569 8.17 21.20 12.61
CA GLU A 569 8.40 21.49 11.20
C GLU A 569 7.75 20.38 10.34
N PRO A 570 7.07 20.71 9.22
CA PRO A 570 6.54 19.69 8.33
C PRO A 570 7.70 18.87 7.74
N VAL A 571 7.75 17.59 8.10
CA VAL A 571 8.62 16.59 7.47
C VAL A 571 7.71 15.71 6.62
N GLN A 572 7.69 15.96 5.31
CA GLN A 572 7.00 15.07 4.36
C GLN A 572 7.88 13.85 4.11
N PHE A 573 7.28 12.66 4.21
CA PHE A 573 7.92 11.39 3.87
C PHE A 573 7.62 11.07 2.40
N LEU A 574 8.66 10.88 1.60
CA LEU A 574 8.54 10.42 0.22
C LEU A 574 8.97 8.95 0.14
N THR A 575 8.05 8.07 -0.24
CA THR A 575 8.38 6.71 -0.69
C THR A 575 9.07 6.79 -2.07
N ALA A 576 9.83 5.79 -2.49
CA ALA A 576 10.55 5.87 -3.78
C ALA A 576 9.60 5.80 -5.00
N GLY A 577 9.85 6.65 -6.01
CA GLY A 577 9.23 6.56 -7.33
C GLY A 577 7.89 7.28 -7.51
N TRP A 578 7.84 8.58 -7.24
CA TRP A 578 6.67 9.41 -7.57
C TRP A 578 6.82 9.94 -9.00
N VAL A 579 5.78 9.76 -9.83
CA VAL A 579 5.62 10.53 -11.06
C VAL A 579 4.83 11.76 -10.67
N ARG A 580 5.49 12.90 -10.50
CA ARG A 580 4.77 14.16 -10.37
C ARG A 580 4.48 14.67 -11.78
N ILE A 581 3.20 14.67 -12.12
CA ILE A 581 2.73 15.05 -13.44
C ILE A 581 2.58 16.57 -13.45
N ILE A 582 3.59 17.24 -14.00
CA ILE A 582 3.53 18.66 -14.31
C ILE A 582 2.71 18.82 -15.58
N LEU A 583 1.57 19.48 -15.46
CA LEU A 583 0.66 19.71 -16.57
C LEU A 583 0.94 21.10 -17.15
N ARG A 584 1.45 21.15 -18.38
CA ARG A 584 1.66 22.43 -19.08
C ARG A 584 0.57 22.68 -20.08
N THR A 585 0.01 23.88 -20.05
CA THR A 585 -0.85 24.40 -21.11
C THR A 585 0.01 24.81 -22.31
N ASP A 586 -0.34 24.33 -23.49
CA ASP A 586 0.24 24.81 -24.75
C ASP A 586 -0.51 26.08 -25.21
N PRO A 587 0.14 27.26 -25.24
CA PRO A 587 -0.52 28.50 -25.65
C PRO A 587 -1.02 28.47 -27.10
N GLU A 588 -0.42 27.66 -27.98
CA GLU A 588 -0.74 27.65 -29.41
C GLU A 588 -1.94 26.76 -29.77
N ASN A 589 -2.27 25.78 -28.93
CA ASN A 589 -3.36 24.83 -29.18
C ASN A 589 -4.73 25.26 -28.63
N TRP A 590 -4.78 26.25 -27.73
CA TRP A 590 -6.03 26.67 -27.09
C TRP A 590 -7.05 27.28 -28.07
N ASP A 591 -6.59 27.91 -29.16
CA ASP A 591 -7.46 28.59 -30.13
C ASP A 591 -8.03 27.66 -31.22
N ARG A 592 -7.68 26.36 -31.24
CA ARG A 592 -8.04 25.45 -32.36
C ARG A 592 -8.94 24.27 -32.01
N THR A 593 -9.27 24.02 -30.74
CA THR A 593 -10.16 22.89 -30.39
C THR A 593 -11.63 23.23 -30.57
N ASN A 594 -12.18 22.78 -31.71
CA ASN A 594 -13.61 22.67 -31.98
C ASN A 594 -14.26 21.63 -31.05
N CYS A 595 -14.71 22.05 -29.88
CA CYS A 595 -15.53 21.21 -29.00
C CYS A 595 -17.01 21.41 -29.35
N HIS A 596 -17.52 20.66 -30.34
CA HIS A 596 -18.96 20.43 -30.50
C HIS A 596 -19.41 19.42 -29.44
N GLY A 597 -19.62 19.91 -28.21
CA GLY A 597 -20.19 19.14 -27.11
C GLY A 597 -20.77 20.09 -26.08
N ASN A 598 -22.09 20.10 -25.94
CA ASN A 598 -22.83 20.91 -24.98
C ASN A 598 -22.53 20.45 -23.54
N LEU A 599 -21.39 20.87 -22.99
CA LEU A 599 -21.13 20.91 -21.55
C LEU A 599 -20.98 22.38 -21.15
N PRO A 600 -21.84 22.93 -20.29
CA PRO A 600 -21.64 24.28 -19.77
C PRO A 600 -20.45 24.24 -18.79
N LEU A 601 -19.25 24.53 -19.28
CA LEU A 601 -18.09 24.81 -18.43
C LEU A 601 -18.34 26.14 -17.70
N PRO A 602 -18.33 26.19 -16.35
CA PRO A 602 -18.68 27.40 -15.62
C PRO A 602 -17.46 28.28 -15.36
N PHE A 603 -16.63 28.57 -16.37
CA PHE A 603 -15.52 29.53 -16.19
C PHE A 603 -15.26 30.34 -17.46
N ARG A 604 -15.69 31.61 -17.44
CA ARG A 604 -15.35 32.61 -18.45
C ARG A 604 -14.00 33.21 -18.07
N ALA A 605 -13.01 33.16 -18.94
CA ALA A 605 -11.69 33.78 -18.71
C ALA A 605 -11.84 35.29 -18.44
N PRO A 606 -11.09 35.87 -17.47
CA PRO A 606 -11.12 37.30 -17.21
C PRO A 606 -10.55 38.07 -18.42
N LYS A 607 -11.31 39.04 -18.92
CA LYS A 607 -10.85 39.99 -19.95
C LYS A 607 -9.96 41.04 -19.31
N GLY A 608 -8.64 40.83 -19.35
CA GLY A 608 -7.62 41.82 -18.95
C GLY A 608 -6.63 42.10 -20.10
N PRO A 609 -5.91 43.23 -20.08
CA PRO A 609 -5.06 43.67 -21.19
C PRO A 609 -3.87 42.72 -21.41
N LYS A 610 -3.59 42.42 -22.69
CA LYS A 610 -2.51 41.54 -23.16
C LYS A 610 -1.14 42.07 -22.69
N ALA A 611 -0.59 41.49 -21.63
CA ALA A 611 0.84 41.54 -21.35
C ALA A 611 1.51 40.40 -22.14
N VAL A 612 2.23 40.76 -23.20
CA VAL A 612 3.12 39.83 -23.91
C VAL A 612 4.29 39.54 -22.97
N LYS A 613 4.36 38.32 -22.45
CA LYS A 613 5.58 37.77 -21.83
C LYS A 613 6.20 36.84 -22.86
N GLU A 614 7.41 37.17 -23.31
CA GLU A 614 8.24 36.31 -24.14
C GLU A 614 8.65 35.07 -23.33
N TYR A 615 8.43 33.89 -23.92
CA TYR A 615 8.98 32.63 -23.45
C TYR A 615 9.86 32.06 -24.56
N PHE A 616 11.06 31.60 -24.18
CA PHE A 616 12.03 31.03 -25.10
C PHE A 616 11.56 29.64 -25.58
N PHE A 617 11.55 29.44 -26.90
CA PHE A 617 11.33 28.15 -27.55
C PHE A 617 12.68 27.55 -27.96
N TYR A 618 12.84 26.23 -27.81
CA TYR A 618 13.88 25.46 -28.48
C TYR A 618 13.22 24.49 -29.46
N LEU A 619 13.44 24.71 -30.75
CA LEU A 619 13.11 23.77 -31.83
C LEU A 619 14.23 22.75 -31.94
N GLY A 620 14.04 21.56 -31.38
CA GLY A 620 14.87 20.40 -31.68
C GLY A 620 14.41 19.77 -32.98
N SER A 621 15.16 19.99 -34.05
CA SER A 621 15.03 19.28 -35.33
C SER A 621 15.42 17.80 -35.19
N GLN A 622 14.60 16.89 -35.72
CA GLN A 622 15.03 15.52 -36.00
C GLN A 622 16.14 15.51 -37.05
N PRO A 623 17.13 14.61 -36.98
CA PRO A 623 17.82 14.13 -38.16
C PRO A 623 17.22 12.79 -38.59
N GLY A 624 16.66 12.79 -39.79
CA GLY A 624 16.36 11.57 -40.53
C GLY A 624 17.63 10.88 -41.03
N ASP A 625 17.42 9.61 -41.37
CA ASP A 625 18.26 8.66 -42.09
C ASP A 625 19.39 9.25 -42.95
N SER A 626 20.62 8.79 -42.71
CA SER A 626 21.51 8.40 -43.81
C SER A 626 22.51 7.34 -43.36
N HIS A 627 22.56 6.26 -44.14
CA HIS A 627 23.55 5.20 -44.06
C HIS A 627 24.98 5.76 -44.19
N THR A 628 25.88 5.39 -43.27
CA THR A 628 27.29 5.05 -43.54
C THR A 628 27.99 4.52 -42.28
N VAL A 629 28.47 3.29 -42.38
CA VAL A 629 29.57 2.66 -41.61
C VAL A 629 30.80 2.73 -42.55
N PRO A 630 32.10 2.75 -42.15
CA PRO A 630 32.74 2.42 -40.85
C PRO A 630 33.89 3.38 -40.39
N HIS A 631 34.34 3.25 -39.13
CA HIS A 631 35.65 2.69 -38.72
C HIS A 631 36.13 3.15 -37.33
N PHE A 632 36.81 2.21 -36.65
CA PHE A 632 37.54 2.33 -35.39
C PHE A 632 38.60 3.45 -35.36
N GLY A 633 38.81 4.04 -34.17
CA GLY A 633 39.98 4.85 -33.84
C GLY A 633 40.08 5.13 -32.34
N VAL A 634 41.11 4.56 -31.71
CA VAL A 634 41.61 4.84 -30.34
C VAL A 634 42.55 6.06 -30.36
N PHE A 635 42.89 6.59 -29.18
CA PHE A 635 43.68 7.81 -28.82
C PHE A 635 42.82 9.06 -28.65
N GLY A 636 42.98 9.93 -27.65
CA GLY A 636 43.99 10.09 -26.60
C GLY A 636 44.02 11.58 -26.21
N VAL A 637 43.90 11.87 -24.91
CA VAL A 637 44.42 13.00 -24.11
C VAL A 637 44.72 14.35 -24.84
N ASP A 638 44.01 15.43 -24.47
CA ASP A 638 44.51 16.73 -23.92
C ASP A 638 43.61 17.96 -24.22
N GLY A 639 43.34 18.70 -23.14
CA GLY A 639 43.34 20.18 -23.02
C GLY A 639 42.61 21.08 -24.02
N PHE A 640 41.55 21.75 -23.55
CA PHE A 640 41.57 23.18 -23.18
C PHE A 640 40.38 23.55 -22.30
#